data_AF-A0AAN8KGS0-F1
#
_entry.id   AF-A0AAN8KGS0-F1
#
_cell.length_a   1.000
_cell.length_b   1.000
_cell.length_c   1.000
_cell.angle_alpha   90.00
_cell.angle_beta   90.00
_cell.angle_gamma   90.00
#
_symmetry.space_group_name_H-M   'P 1'
#
loop_
_entity.id
_entity.type
_entity.pdbx_description
1 polymer ?
#
loop_
_entity_poly.entity_id
_entity_poly.type
_entity_poly.pdbx_seq_one_letter_code
_entity_poly.pdbx_strand_id
1 'polypeptide(L)'
;MSSKGPKRKRYDSAGPGLQLDPAAKEQVHKLFEKKFTFHKPEDEKWMIRNLENQAEDQDSSKFSENLSALKAKLNKLKDRLSDKDIIKWHTHTKFQHTSGGVMVELKTSYQIELCTQAWCKFYEILSQFPIVPEEILKGFTSVHLCEAPGAFISALNHFLCCKGFKAKWKWLATTLSPYYEGNSHGQMIDDDRFIRETVDKWYFGEDGSGNLMDTVNIDGLVTKASEHGDVNLVTADGSIDCQDSPSEQELLVSELHYYETLAALKLLCKGGCFVIKVFTMFEEASITLMYILNCCFNQVDVIKPCTSKPGNSELYVVCQDFIGQGQDETIYALQYISNYNNGLIKKQMMPSYPKSFLTQHAECCQQFVTYQIEAIQSNLDTYEKMDSEQENWQISKREYCQERFVSKFKIRQIPQYSKIVNTYFKKYSSFKLEKSFELVLRSPVKSTSPHSYKCSKNSKLTGSFHERQQQCSLPWNAKLQQMEMFEYSLESLKLQCQQPLSSDEVQDWTTETGRIINSVESSKFCDSKVLGCWNELNRHKTETNDKKKYSIRELAEELINHVTSNSDETSSDVPTLYCYNCGNNLTDELNDITKIRTKVITTSTELSDLDRGTLFCQIVKPVVSETSCDIKKLFLSTVHDICKNLKSGCSVILQLSTCLTRFTAGLIFVLSRCFMKTSTKIIPSVSHLHQLIYLQVFTGGLDELTTYLQTAMNQLDDLDHRESPLTVVEIVPLFKILSDNQFMRFINQANRNILIEYINTTIQSDRNLLRQEKQIPVTEETDS
;
A
#
# COMPACT_ATOMS: atom_id res chain seq x y z
N MET A 1 40.35 -13.98 8.26
CA MET A 1 40.43 -15.29 7.58
C MET A 1 39.37 -15.34 6.49
N SER A 2 39.77 -15.41 5.22
CA SER A 2 38.84 -15.39 4.08
C SER A 2 37.98 -16.65 4.05
N SER A 3 36.67 -16.52 4.30
CA SER A 3 35.72 -17.60 4.05
C SER A 3 35.56 -17.77 2.53
N LYS A 4 36.30 -18.73 1.95
CA LYS A 4 36.07 -19.20 0.59
C LYS A 4 34.65 -19.77 0.53
N GLY A 5 33.71 -19.01 -0.04
CA GLY A 5 32.42 -19.55 -0.45
C GLY A 5 32.60 -20.70 -1.44
N PRO A 6 31.61 -21.60 -1.57
CA PRO A 6 31.71 -22.77 -2.43
C PRO A 6 31.97 -22.32 -3.88
N LYS A 7 33.12 -22.71 -4.45
CA LYS A 7 33.43 -22.48 -5.88
C LYS A 7 32.49 -23.36 -6.72
N ARG A 8 31.41 -22.78 -7.26
CA ARG A 8 30.67 -23.38 -8.38
C ARG A 8 31.55 -23.34 -9.64
N LYS A 9 31.55 -24.43 -10.41
CA LYS A 9 32.19 -24.48 -11.74
C LYS A 9 31.47 -23.48 -12.64
N ARG A 10 32.21 -22.57 -13.29
CA ARG A 10 31.65 -21.69 -14.34
C ARG A 10 31.22 -22.57 -15.52
N TYR A 11 30.12 -22.24 -16.22
CA TYR A 11 29.69 -23.00 -17.41
C TYR A 11 30.81 -23.13 -18.47
N ASP A 12 31.66 -22.10 -18.59
CA ASP A 12 32.83 -22.11 -19.49
C ASP A 12 33.94 -23.10 -19.06
N SER A 13 33.86 -23.65 -17.85
CA SER A 13 34.82 -24.59 -17.26
C SER A 13 34.24 -25.97 -16.91
N ALA A 14 32.97 -26.21 -17.25
CA ALA A 14 32.30 -27.49 -17.04
C ALA A 14 32.57 -28.47 -18.21
N GLY A 15 32.59 -29.78 -17.91
CA GLY A 15 32.87 -30.84 -18.87
C GLY A 15 31.85 -30.94 -20.01
N PRO A 16 32.12 -31.75 -21.05
CA PRO A 16 31.42 -31.72 -22.34
C PRO A 16 29.91 -32.01 -22.30
N GLY A 17 29.35 -32.57 -21.22
CA GLY A 17 27.91 -32.86 -21.10
C GLY A 17 27.04 -31.73 -20.55
N LEU A 18 27.61 -30.56 -20.21
CA LEU A 18 26.91 -29.44 -19.55
C LEU A 18 27.00 -28.13 -20.33
N GLN A 19 27.55 -28.10 -21.55
CA GLN A 19 27.66 -26.85 -22.31
C GLN A 19 26.42 -26.64 -23.19
N LEU A 20 25.72 -25.53 -22.97
CA LEU A 20 24.70 -25.04 -23.90
C LEU A 20 25.31 -24.88 -25.29
N ASP A 21 24.55 -25.26 -26.31
CA ASP A 21 24.94 -25.05 -27.70
C ASP A 21 25.01 -23.54 -28.04
N PRO A 22 25.67 -23.18 -29.16
CA PRO A 22 25.78 -21.78 -29.57
C PRO A 22 24.43 -21.08 -29.79
N ALA A 23 23.41 -21.79 -30.29
CA ALA A 23 22.11 -21.21 -30.59
C ALA A 23 21.35 -20.83 -29.30
N ALA A 24 21.41 -21.66 -28.26
CA ALA A 24 20.81 -21.37 -26.96
C ALA A 24 21.55 -20.25 -26.22
N LYS A 25 22.89 -20.18 -26.33
CA LYS A 25 23.66 -19.04 -25.81
C LYS A 25 23.25 -17.73 -26.48
N GLU A 26 23.07 -17.75 -27.80
CA GLU A 26 22.60 -16.61 -28.57
C GLU A 26 21.18 -16.18 -28.16
N GLN A 27 20.26 -17.14 -27.94
CA GLN A 27 18.94 -16.83 -27.39
C GLN A 27 19.01 -16.10 -26.03
N VAL A 28 19.93 -16.50 -25.15
CA VAL A 28 20.16 -15.82 -23.87
C VAL A 28 20.75 -14.43 -24.07
N HIS A 29 21.66 -14.24 -25.03
CA HIS A 29 22.29 -12.94 -25.31
C HIS A 29 21.26 -11.92 -25.81
N LYS A 30 20.36 -12.34 -26.72
CA LYS A 30 19.26 -11.52 -27.24
C LYS A 30 18.32 -10.97 -26.14
N LEU A 31 18.25 -11.62 -24.97
CA LEU A 31 17.45 -11.11 -23.86
C LEU A 31 17.95 -9.76 -23.33
N PHE A 32 19.24 -9.47 -23.48
CA PHE A 32 19.88 -8.23 -23.00
C PHE A 32 19.90 -7.12 -24.07
N GLU A 33 19.28 -7.35 -25.23
CA GLU A 33 19.33 -6.46 -26.39
C GLU A 33 17.96 -5.92 -26.77
N LYS A 34 16.92 -6.22 -25.98
CA LYS A 34 15.53 -5.80 -26.21
C LYS A 34 15.34 -4.31 -25.89
N LYS A 35 15.83 -3.47 -26.79
CA LYS A 35 15.68 -2.01 -26.74
C LYS A 35 15.30 -1.44 -28.11
N PHE A 36 14.67 -0.28 -28.09
CA PHE A 36 14.34 0.56 -29.24
C PHE A 36 14.79 1.99 -28.93
N THR A 37 15.35 2.68 -29.92
CA THR A 37 15.89 4.04 -29.77
C THR A 37 15.16 4.94 -30.76
N PHE A 38 14.55 6.03 -30.28
CA PHE A 38 13.97 7.03 -31.17
C PHE A 38 15.07 7.91 -31.75
N HIS A 39 15.01 8.14 -33.06
CA HIS A 39 15.95 8.94 -33.83
C HIS A 39 15.23 10.16 -34.42
N LYS A 40 15.56 11.34 -33.89
CA LYS A 40 14.97 12.60 -34.36
C LYS A 40 15.59 12.97 -35.70
N PRO A 41 14.80 13.24 -36.75
CA PRO A 41 15.35 13.67 -38.04
C PRO A 41 16.07 15.02 -37.92
N GLU A 42 17.20 15.19 -38.59
CA GLU A 42 17.92 16.47 -38.61
C GLU A 42 17.08 17.59 -39.29
N ASP A 43 16.30 17.21 -40.31
CA ASP A 43 15.48 18.12 -41.12
C ASP A 43 14.08 18.41 -40.54
N GLU A 44 13.64 17.67 -39.50
CA GLU A 44 12.31 17.81 -38.90
C GLU A 44 12.41 17.89 -37.38
N LYS A 45 12.19 19.08 -36.82
CA LYS A 45 12.15 19.27 -35.36
C LYS A 45 10.82 18.80 -34.80
N TRP A 46 10.86 17.73 -34.01
CA TRP A 46 9.76 17.34 -33.14
C TRP A 46 9.60 18.41 -32.05
N MET A 47 8.47 19.11 -32.08
CA MET A 47 8.15 20.20 -31.16
C MET A 47 6.68 20.14 -30.80
N ILE A 48 6.37 20.55 -29.58
CA ILE A 48 5.00 20.74 -29.12
C ILE A 48 4.46 21.99 -29.83
N ARG A 49 3.50 21.82 -30.75
CA ARG A 49 2.77 22.92 -31.39
C ARG A 49 1.38 23.00 -30.81
N ASN A 50 0.77 24.19 -30.86
CA ASN A 50 -0.59 24.42 -30.36
C ASN A 50 -1.56 23.35 -30.88
N LEU A 51 -2.40 22.83 -29.97
CA LEU A 51 -3.49 21.90 -30.23
C LEU A 51 -4.59 22.61 -31.02
N GLU A 52 -4.35 22.91 -32.29
CA GLU A 52 -5.36 23.45 -33.19
C GLU A 52 -6.16 22.31 -33.83
N ASN A 53 -7.46 22.52 -34.04
CA ASN A 53 -8.34 21.56 -34.72
C ASN A 53 -7.78 21.23 -36.11
N GLN A 54 -7.17 20.05 -36.24
CA GLN A 54 -6.77 19.51 -37.53
C GLN A 54 -7.65 18.32 -37.88
N ALA A 55 -8.10 18.26 -39.13
CA ALA A 55 -8.81 17.10 -39.64
C ALA A 55 -7.84 15.90 -39.65
N GLU A 56 -8.34 14.70 -39.30
CA GLU A 56 -7.56 13.46 -39.42
C GLU A 56 -7.08 13.32 -40.88
N ASP A 57 -5.77 13.25 -41.08
CA ASP A 57 -5.19 12.93 -42.38
C ASP A 57 -5.19 11.40 -42.60
N GLN A 58 -5.03 10.98 -43.87
CA GLN A 58 -5.03 9.56 -44.22
C GLN A 58 -3.90 8.77 -43.54
N ASP A 59 -2.76 9.41 -43.29
CA ASP A 59 -1.61 8.78 -42.63
C ASP A 59 -1.91 8.48 -41.15
N SER A 60 -2.58 9.38 -40.44
CA SER A 60 -3.02 9.22 -39.05
C SER A 60 -4.07 8.11 -38.89
N SER A 61 -4.99 7.99 -39.85
CA SER A 61 -5.96 6.88 -39.90
C SER A 61 -5.24 5.54 -40.04
N LYS A 62 -4.30 5.44 -40.99
CA LYS A 62 -3.53 4.21 -41.24
C LYS A 62 -2.66 3.83 -40.04
N PHE A 63 -2.05 4.80 -39.36
CA PHE A 63 -1.31 4.58 -38.12
C PHE A 63 -2.20 4.01 -37.02
N SER A 64 -3.38 4.61 -36.80
CA SER A 64 -4.35 4.15 -35.80
C SER A 64 -4.85 2.73 -36.10
N GLU A 65 -5.13 2.42 -37.36
CA GLU A 65 -5.52 1.08 -37.80
C GLU A 65 -4.43 0.04 -37.51
N ASN A 66 -3.16 0.39 -37.74
CA ASN A 66 -2.03 -0.49 -37.46
C ASN A 66 -1.93 -0.82 -35.96
N LEU A 67 -1.95 0.20 -35.10
CA LEU A 67 -1.90 -0.01 -33.64
C LEU A 67 -3.10 -0.81 -33.12
N SER A 68 -4.30 -0.54 -33.66
CA SER A 68 -5.51 -1.32 -33.34
C SER A 68 -5.37 -2.79 -33.74
N ALA A 69 -4.79 -3.08 -34.91
CA ALA A 69 -4.50 -4.43 -35.35
C ALA A 69 -3.48 -5.14 -34.42
N LEU A 70 -2.46 -4.43 -33.93
CA LEU A 70 -1.51 -4.96 -32.95
C LEU A 70 -2.17 -5.27 -31.61
N LYS A 71 -2.99 -4.35 -31.10
CA LYS A 71 -3.78 -4.54 -29.87
C LYS A 71 -4.68 -5.77 -29.99
N ALA A 72 -5.44 -5.89 -31.08
CA ALA A 72 -6.32 -7.01 -31.34
C ALA A 72 -5.55 -8.35 -31.44
N LYS A 73 -4.40 -8.37 -32.12
CA LYS A 73 -3.54 -9.55 -32.24
C LYS A 73 -3.02 -10.02 -30.87
N LEU A 74 -2.55 -9.09 -30.04
CA LEU A 74 -2.04 -9.40 -28.70
C LEU A 74 -3.15 -9.87 -27.76
N ASN A 75 -4.30 -9.18 -27.76
CA ASN A 75 -5.43 -9.54 -26.89
C ASN A 75 -6.00 -10.92 -27.24
N LYS A 76 -6.16 -11.24 -28.53
CA LYS A 76 -6.57 -12.57 -28.99
C LYS A 76 -5.67 -13.70 -28.45
N LEU A 77 -4.37 -13.45 -28.30
CA LEU A 77 -3.45 -14.41 -27.70
C LEU A 77 -3.59 -14.48 -26.18
N LYS A 78 -3.72 -13.32 -25.50
CA LYS A 78 -3.92 -13.24 -24.04
C LYS A 78 -5.23 -13.90 -23.60
N ASP A 79 -6.28 -13.85 -24.41
CA ASP A 79 -7.57 -14.48 -24.11
C ASP A 79 -7.46 -16.01 -23.96
N ARG A 80 -6.45 -16.64 -24.59
CA ARG A 80 -6.16 -18.07 -24.44
C ARG A 80 -5.59 -18.43 -23.05
N LEU A 81 -5.32 -17.43 -22.21
CA LEU A 81 -4.85 -17.59 -20.83
C LEU A 81 -6.01 -17.59 -19.83
N SER A 82 -7.21 -17.16 -20.23
CA SER A 82 -8.32 -16.88 -19.32
C SER A 82 -8.87 -18.12 -18.60
N ASP A 83 -8.68 -19.31 -19.18
CA ASP A 83 -9.06 -20.62 -18.65
C ASP A 83 -7.95 -21.30 -17.84
N LYS A 84 -6.74 -20.73 -17.78
CA LYS A 84 -5.60 -21.34 -17.09
C LYS A 84 -5.66 -21.06 -15.60
N ASP A 85 -5.49 -22.11 -14.78
CA ASP A 85 -5.30 -21.93 -13.34
C ASP A 85 -4.07 -21.05 -13.07
N ILE A 86 -4.27 -19.94 -12.37
CA ILE A 86 -3.25 -18.91 -12.21
C ILE A 86 -2.02 -19.40 -11.44
N ILE A 87 -2.17 -20.35 -10.50
CA ILE A 87 -1.06 -20.89 -9.70
C ILE A 87 -0.21 -21.80 -10.58
N LYS A 88 -0.83 -22.72 -11.31
CA LYS A 88 -0.13 -23.62 -12.24
C LYS A 88 0.54 -22.82 -13.36
N TRP A 89 -0.18 -21.87 -13.95
CA TRP A 89 0.34 -20.99 -15.00
C TRP A 89 1.51 -20.13 -14.51
N HIS A 90 1.41 -19.51 -13.33
CA HIS A 90 2.52 -18.74 -12.75
C HIS A 90 3.71 -19.63 -12.39
N THR A 91 3.49 -20.87 -11.95
CA THR A 91 4.56 -21.83 -11.67
C THR A 91 5.31 -22.19 -12.96
N HIS A 92 4.57 -22.51 -14.02
CA HIS A 92 5.13 -22.82 -15.33
C HIS A 92 5.91 -21.63 -15.92
N THR A 93 5.28 -20.45 -16.02
CA THR A 93 5.92 -19.26 -16.59
C THR A 93 7.12 -18.79 -15.77
N LYS A 94 7.11 -18.96 -14.44
CA LYS A 94 8.28 -18.69 -13.58
C LYS A 94 9.44 -19.64 -13.89
N PHE A 95 9.16 -20.90 -14.21
CA PHE A 95 10.17 -21.88 -14.64
C PHE A 95 10.69 -21.58 -16.06
N GLN A 96 9.81 -21.23 -16.98
CA GLN A 96 10.16 -20.82 -18.36
C GLN A 96 10.88 -19.47 -18.45
N HIS A 97 10.77 -18.61 -17.43
CA HIS A 97 11.49 -17.34 -17.40
C HIS A 97 13.01 -17.56 -17.34
N THR A 98 13.70 -17.41 -18.47
CA THR A 98 15.14 -17.72 -18.60
C THR A 98 15.99 -16.95 -17.59
N SER A 99 15.71 -15.68 -17.29
CA SER A 99 16.44 -14.93 -16.27
C SER A 99 15.88 -15.10 -14.84
N GLY A 100 14.92 -15.99 -14.63
CA GLY A 100 14.17 -16.12 -13.37
C GLY A 100 15.03 -16.58 -12.17
N GLY A 101 16.26 -17.02 -12.41
CA GLY A 101 17.23 -17.34 -11.36
C GLY A 101 18.14 -16.17 -10.96
N VAL A 102 18.20 -15.08 -11.74
CA VAL A 102 19.11 -13.94 -11.49
C VAL A 102 18.92 -13.36 -10.09
N MET A 103 17.68 -13.02 -9.71
CA MET A 103 17.39 -12.44 -8.40
C MET A 103 17.82 -13.37 -7.24
N VAL A 104 17.65 -14.68 -7.40
CA VAL A 104 18.06 -15.65 -6.38
C VAL A 104 19.58 -15.64 -6.23
N GLU A 105 20.31 -15.73 -7.34
CA GLU A 105 21.78 -15.70 -7.36
C GLU A 105 22.34 -14.41 -6.75
N LEU A 106 21.79 -13.25 -7.14
CA LEU A 106 22.17 -11.96 -6.58
C LEU A 106 21.96 -11.89 -5.07
N LYS A 107 20.81 -12.38 -4.59
CA LYS A 107 20.50 -12.41 -3.18
C LYS A 107 21.39 -13.36 -2.38
N THR A 108 21.67 -14.56 -2.89
CA THR A 108 22.42 -15.58 -2.16
C THR A 108 23.93 -15.37 -2.21
N SER A 109 24.46 -15.07 -3.39
CA SER A 109 25.90 -15.04 -3.64
C SER A 109 26.51 -13.65 -3.47
N TYR A 110 25.74 -12.58 -3.73
CA TYR A 110 26.21 -11.19 -3.67
C TYR A 110 25.59 -10.39 -2.53
N GLN A 111 24.64 -10.97 -1.79
CA GLN A 111 24.01 -10.39 -0.60
C GLN A 111 23.46 -8.98 -0.84
N ILE A 112 22.83 -8.79 -1.99
CA ILE A 112 22.21 -7.53 -2.41
C ILE A 112 21.11 -7.10 -1.44
N GLU A 113 21.16 -5.83 -1.03
CA GLU A 113 20.13 -5.18 -0.21
C GLU A 113 18.83 -5.04 -1.00
N LEU A 114 17.69 -5.31 -0.35
CA LEU A 114 16.35 -5.18 -0.94
C LEU A 114 16.25 -5.79 -2.36
N CYS A 115 16.93 -6.92 -2.56
CA CYS A 115 17.03 -7.57 -3.88
C CYS A 115 15.66 -8.09 -4.34
N THR A 116 14.98 -7.29 -5.15
CA THR A 116 13.71 -7.63 -5.81
C THR A 116 13.91 -7.77 -7.33
N GLN A 117 12.85 -8.14 -8.05
CA GLN A 117 12.88 -8.12 -9.52
C GLN A 117 13.02 -6.68 -10.05
N ALA A 118 12.39 -5.69 -9.41
CA ALA A 118 12.54 -4.27 -9.75
C ALA A 118 14.00 -3.80 -9.60
N TRP A 119 14.69 -4.22 -8.53
CA TRP A 119 16.12 -3.97 -8.35
C TRP A 119 16.94 -4.46 -9.55
N CYS A 120 16.67 -5.69 -10.02
CA CYS A 120 17.41 -6.27 -11.14
C CYS A 120 17.18 -5.52 -12.45
N LYS A 121 15.93 -5.11 -12.72
CA LYS A 121 15.56 -4.34 -13.91
C LYS A 121 16.28 -2.98 -13.92
N PHE A 122 16.25 -2.27 -12.80
CA PHE A 122 16.86 -0.95 -12.73
C PHE A 122 18.38 -1.00 -12.76
N TYR A 123 19.01 -1.98 -12.10
CA TYR A 123 20.45 -2.17 -12.19
C TYR A 123 20.90 -2.46 -13.63
N GLU A 124 20.12 -3.25 -14.38
CA GLU A 124 20.33 -3.49 -15.80
C GLU A 124 20.21 -2.20 -16.63
N ILE A 125 19.19 -1.36 -16.37
CA ILE A 125 19.02 -0.05 -17.01
C ILE A 125 20.23 0.86 -16.71
N LEU A 126 20.61 1.04 -15.44
CA LEU A 126 21.78 1.83 -15.02
C LEU A 126 23.08 1.36 -15.70
N SER A 127 23.19 0.07 -16.00
CA SER A 127 24.38 -0.49 -16.62
C SER A 127 24.43 -0.35 -18.15
N GLN A 128 23.29 -0.04 -18.78
CA GLN A 128 23.17 0.07 -20.25
C GLN A 128 23.07 1.50 -20.75
N PHE A 129 22.64 2.43 -19.90
CA PHE A 129 22.46 3.83 -20.24
C PHE A 129 23.35 4.73 -19.36
N PRO A 130 23.90 5.83 -19.88
CA PRO A 130 24.74 6.78 -19.14
C PRO A 130 23.90 7.68 -18.18
N ILE A 131 23.02 7.08 -17.38
CA ILE A 131 22.12 7.79 -16.45
C ILE A 131 22.91 8.48 -15.33
N VAL A 132 24.01 7.87 -14.90
CA VAL A 132 24.92 8.46 -13.91
C VAL A 132 26.19 8.87 -14.66
N PRO A 133 26.36 10.16 -15.01
CA PRO A 133 27.57 10.63 -15.67
C PRO A 133 28.83 10.37 -14.84
N GLU A 134 29.92 10.00 -15.51
CA GLU A 134 31.21 9.73 -14.85
C GLU A 134 31.81 11.00 -14.21
N GLU A 135 31.44 12.17 -14.70
CA GLU A 135 31.99 13.48 -14.33
C GLU A 135 31.22 14.20 -13.21
N ILE A 136 30.35 13.51 -12.45
CA ILE A 136 29.65 14.12 -11.32
C ILE A 136 30.64 14.35 -10.16
N LEU A 137 31.41 15.44 -10.27
CA LEU A 137 32.43 15.86 -9.30
C LEU A 137 31.81 16.63 -8.11
N LYS A 138 30.58 17.14 -8.25
CA LYS A 138 29.94 18.06 -7.29
C LYS A 138 28.82 17.44 -6.44
N GLY A 139 28.38 16.22 -6.75
CA GLY A 139 27.29 15.53 -6.04
C GLY A 139 26.15 15.11 -6.98
N PHE A 140 25.38 14.11 -6.59
CA PHE A 140 24.29 13.54 -7.38
C PHE A 140 22.99 13.58 -6.58
N THR A 141 21.91 14.07 -7.17
CA THR A 141 20.58 14.09 -6.52
C THR A 141 19.59 13.29 -7.35
N SER A 142 18.86 12.38 -6.71
CA SER A 142 17.80 11.61 -7.36
C SER A 142 16.45 11.73 -6.63
N VAL A 143 15.35 11.70 -7.37
CA VAL A 143 13.99 11.62 -6.81
C VAL A 143 13.29 10.38 -7.36
N HIS A 144 12.67 9.60 -6.48
CA HIS A 144 12.06 8.32 -6.83
C HIS A 144 10.55 8.36 -6.57
N LEU A 145 9.76 8.37 -7.63
CA LEU A 145 8.31 8.45 -7.64
C LEU A 145 7.69 7.05 -7.57
N CYS A 146 6.63 6.91 -6.76
CA CYS A 146 5.90 5.66 -6.55
C CYS A 146 6.83 4.48 -6.18
N GLU A 147 7.83 4.74 -5.35
CA GLU A 147 9.04 3.92 -5.26
C GLU A 147 8.94 2.71 -4.29
N ALA A 148 7.88 2.62 -3.49
CA ALA A 148 7.78 1.60 -2.46
C ALA A 148 8.06 0.18 -3.01
N PRO A 149 8.86 -0.65 -2.32
CA PRO A 149 9.48 -0.40 -1.01
C PRO A 149 10.87 0.27 -1.06
N GLY A 150 11.40 0.70 -2.20
CA GLY A 150 12.76 1.30 -2.31
C GLY A 150 13.75 0.51 -3.18
N ALA A 151 13.26 -0.31 -4.10
CA ALA A 151 14.10 -1.21 -4.88
C ALA A 151 15.04 -0.49 -5.84
N PHE A 152 14.60 0.59 -6.50
CA PHE A 152 15.44 1.38 -7.39
C PHE A 152 16.45 2.20 -6.60
N ILE A 153 16.06 2.73 -5.43
CA ILE A 153 16.98 3.43 -4.52
C ILE A 153 18.14 2.50 -4.12
N SER A 154 17.83 1.27 -3.67
CA SER A 154 18.87 0.31 -3.27
C SER A 154 19.73 -0.17 -4.46
N ALA A 155 19.15 -0.28 -5.67
CA ALA A 155 19.90 -0.59 -6.89
C ALA A 155 20.85 0.55 -7.30
N LEU A 156 20.40 1.80 -7.22
CA LEU A 156 21.22 2.97 -7.48
C LEU A 156 22.38 3.07 -6.50
N ASN A 157 22.12 2.92 -5.19
CA ASN A 157 23.16 2.88 -4.18
C ASN A 157 24.24 1.83 -4.49
N HIS A 158 23.80 0.61 -4.82
CA HIS A 158 24.69 -0.48 -5.16
C HIS A 158 25.52 -0.17 -6.41
N PHE A 159 24.90 0.41 -7.43
CA PHE A 159 25.55 0.84 -8.66
C PHE A 159 26.62 1.91 -8.41
N LEU A 160 26.28 2.97 -7.66
CA LEU A 160 27.22 4.04 -7.29
C LEU A 160 28.42 3.49 -6.53
N CYS A 161 28.20 2.61 -5.55
CA CYS A 161 29.27 1.92 -4.82
C CYS A 161 30.13 1.04 -5.75
N CYS A 162 29.51 0.38 -6.73
CA CYS A 162 30.22 -0.44 -7.71
C CYS A 162 31.07 0.39 -8.69
N LYS A 163 30.65 1.61 -8.98
CA LYS A 163 31.41 2.57 -9.79
C LYS A 163 32.47 3.33 -9.00
N GLY A 164 32.53 3.15 -7.68
CA GLY A 164 33.46 3.88 -6.82
C GLY A 164 33.14 5.37 -6.75
N PHE A 165 31.85 5.71 -6.83
CA PHE A 165 31.35 7.08 -6.71
C PHE A 165 31.79 7.68 -5.37
N LYS A 166 32.50 8.82 -5.42
CA LYS A 166 33.08 9.47 -4.24
C LYS A 166 32.32 10.71 -3.78
N ALA A 167 31.44 11.25 -4.61
CA ALA A 167 30.69 12.45 -4.28
C ALA A 167 29.51 12.14 -3.34
N LYS A 168 28.89 13.17 -2.78
CA LYS A 168 27.69 13.03 -1.96
C LYS A 168 26.49 12.70 -2.85
N TRP A 169 25.80 11.60 -2.56
CA TRP A 169 24.49 11.29 -3.13
C TRP A 169 23.39 11.72 -2.17
N LYS A 170 22.43 12.51 -2.66
CA LYS A 170 21.19 12.86 -1.97
C LYS A 170 20.03 12.21 -2.72
N TRP A 171 19.01 11.77 -2.00
CA TRP A 171 17.81 11.26 -2.64
C TRP A 171 16.56 11.59 -1.83
N LEU A 172 15.44 11.70 -2.54
CA LEU A 172 14.09 11.73 -1.97
C LEU A 172 13.23 10.68 -2.66
N ALA A 173 12.19 10.24 -1.99
CA ALA A 173 11.23 9.31 -2.54
C ALA A 173 9.80 9.65 -2.13
N THR A 174 8.84 9.23 -2.96
CA THR A 174 7.41 9.34 -2.64
C THR A 174 6.69 8.06 -3.07
N THR A 175 5.58 7.79 -2.40
CA THR A 175 4.71 6.64 -2.60
C THR A 175 3.44 6.88 -1.78
N LEU A 176 2.34 6.20 -2.12
CA LEU A 176 1.19 6.12 -1.21
C LEU A 176 1.67 5.69 0.18
N SER A 177 1.37 6.50 1.17
CA SER A 177 1.85 6.34 2.54
C SER A 177 1.30 5.05 3.14
N PRO A 178 2.17 4.11 3.60
CA PRO A 178 1.72 2.93 4.34
C PRO A 178 1.22 3.28 5.75
N TYR A 179 1.31 4.55 6.14
CA TYR A 179 0.90 5.06 7.43
C TYR A 179 -0.39 5.87 7.36
N TYR A 180 -0.89 6.21 6.16
CA TYR A 180 -2.20 6.84 5.98
C TYR A 180 -3.28 5.78 5.78
N GLU A 181 -4.17 5.66 6.76
CA GLU A 181 -5.18 4.61 6.86
C GLU A 181 -6.26 4.70 5.79
N GLY A 182 -6.41 5.86 5.13
CA GLY A 182 -7.28 6.01 3.98
C GLY A 182 -6.75 5.36 2.70
N ASN A 183 -5.46 4.99 2.64
CA ASN A 183 -4.91 4.27 1.50
C ASN A 183 -5.30 2.80 1.55
N SER A 184 -5.81 2.26 0.44
CA SER A 184 -6.14 0.85 0.35
C SER A 184 -4.90 -0.02 0.12
N HIS A 185 -4.83 -1.15 0.83
CA HIS A 185 -3.81 -2.17 0.60
C HIS A 185 -3.82 -2.75 -0.83
N GLY A 186 -4.91 -2.62 -1.58
CA GLY A 186 -4.97 -3.02 -2.99
C GLY A 186 -4.21 -2.07 -3.92
N GLN A 187 -3.99 -0.84 -3.49
CA GLN A 187 -3.34 0.22 -4.28
C GLN A 187 -1.91 0.52 -3.81
N MET A 188 -1.59 0.26 -2.54
CA MET A 188 -0.26 0.55 -1.97
C MET A 188 0.57 -0.71 -1.66
N ILE A 189 1.88 -0.52 -1.54
CA ILE A 189 2.80 -1.54 -1.04
C ILE A 189 3.01 -1.34 0.46
N ASP A 190 2.51 -2.28 1.26
CA ASP A 190 2.54 -2.23 2.72
C ASP A 190 3.94 -2.52 3.35
N ASP A 191 4.90 -2.96 2.54
CA ASP A 191 6.25 -3.36 2.97
C ASP A 191 7.12 -2.13 3.31
N ASP A 192 7.08 -1.71 4.58
CA ASP A 192 7.60 -0.43 5.05
C ASP A 192 9.03 -0.47 5.60
N ARG A 193 9.73 -1.61 5.54
CA ARG A 193 11.02 -1.77 6.24
C ARG A 193 12.07 -0.75 5.88
N PHE A 194 12.21 -0.53 4.59
CA PHE A 194 13.22 0.35 4.05
C PHE A 194 12.77 1.79 4.30
N ILE A 195 11.47 2.05 4.12
CA ILE A 195 10.82 3.33 4.42
C ILE A 195 11.09 3.76 5.87
N ARG A 196 10.79 2.90 6.85
CA ARG A 196 10.97 3.19 8.27
C ARG A 196 12.39 3.59 8.64
N GLU A 197 13.39 2.89 8.11
CA GLU A 197 14.81 3.16 8.41
C GLU A 197 15.35 4.38 7.66
N THR A 198 14.57 4.95 6.74
CA THR A 198 14.95 6.09 5.90
C THR A 198 13.86 7.16 5.85
N VAL A 199 12.98 7.22 6.85
CA VAL A 199 11.71 7.97 6.77
C VAL A 199 11.92 9.46 6.49
N ASP A 200 13.04 10.04 6.92
CA ASP A 200 13.44 11.42 6.65
C ASP A 200 13.70 11.72 5.15
N LYS A 201 13.80 10.68 4.33
CA LYS A 201 13.96 10.75 2.86
C LYS A 201 12.66 10.51 2.11
N TRP A 202 11.57 10.18 2.79
CA TRP A 202 10.27 9.96 2.17
C TRP A 202 9.38 11.19 2.34
N TYR A 203 8.81 11.65 1.23
CA TYR A 203 7.86 12.74 1.21
C TYR A 203 6.47 12.19 0.91
N PHE A 204 5.57 12.30 1.90
CA PHE A 204 4.18 11.82 1.82
C PHE A 204 3.17 12.94 1.54
N GLY A 205 3.62 14.11 1.07
CA GLY A 205 2.74 15.27 0.92
C GLY A 205 2.50 16.01 2.22
N GLU A 206 2.00 17.25 2.12
CA GLU A 206 1.51 17.99 3.30
C GLU A 206 0.27 17.32 3.91
N ASP A 207 -0.48 16.58 3.09
CA ASP A 207 -1.65 15.82 3.53
C ASP A 207 -1.30 14.43 4.10
N GLY A 208 -0.02 14.03 4.05
CA GLY A 208 0.48 12.75 4.57
C GLY A 208 -0.01 11.50 3.82
N SER A 209 -0.80 11.65 2.75
CA SER A 209 -1.39 10.53 2.00
C SER A 209 -0.37 9.86 1.07
N GLY A 210 0.63 10.61 0.61
CA GLY A 210 1.58 10.19 -0.41
C GLY A 210 0.96 10.03 -1.81
N ASN A 211 -0.23 10.58 -2.03
CA ASN A 211 -0.89 10.53 -3.33
C ASN A 211 -0.22 11.49 -4.31
N LEU A 212 0.59 10.96 -5.22
CA LEU A 212 1.27 11.72 -6.28
C LEU A 212 0.29 12.37 -7.27
N MET A 213 -0.93 11.82 -7.39
CA MET A 213 -1.97 12.36 -8.28
C MET A 213 -2.66 13.60 -7.72
N ASP A 214 -2.23 14.08 -6.56
CA ASP A 214 -2.59 15.38 -6.01
C ASP A 214 -1.50 16.40 -6.37
N THR A 215 -1.84 17.43 -7.15
CA THR A 215 -0.87 18.43 -7.61
C THR A 215 -0.23 19.20 -6.46
N VAL A 216 -0.93 19.35 -5.32
CA VAL A 216 -0.38 19.99 -4.12
C VAL A 216 0.81 19.18 -3.58
N ASN A 217 0.70 17.84 -3.61
CA ASN A 217 1.78 16.95 -3.20
C ASN A 217 2.97 17.02 -4.18
N ILE A 218 2.73 17.22 -5.48
CA ILE A 218 3.82 17.45 -6.45
C ILE A 218 4.55 18.76 -6.14
N ASP A 219 3.81 19.85 -5.90
CA ASP A 219 4.40 21.17 -5.65
C ASP A 219 5.20 21.20 -4.33
N GLY A 220 4.68 20.53 -3.29
CA GLY A 220 5.41 20.32 -2.04
C GLY A 220 6.66 19.44 -2.22
N LEU A 221 6.60 18.41 -3.08
CA LEU A 221 7.78 17.59 -3.42
C LEU A 221 8.86 18.42 -4.15
N VAL A 222 8.46 19.28 -5.09
CA VAL A 222 9.38 20.20 -5.80
C VAL A 222 10.05 21.15 -4.81
N THR A 223 9.26 21.73 -3.89
CA THR A 223 9.77 22.59 -2.83
C THR A 223 10.79 21.84 -1.97
N LYS A 224 10.47 20.61 -1.54
CA LYS A 224 11.37 19.79 -0.73
C LYS A 224 12.64 19.40 -1.47
N ALA A 225 12.53 19.04 -2.74
CA ALA A 225 13.67 18.67 -3.59
C ALA A 225 14.62 19.84 -3.83
N SER A 226 14.11 21.08 -3.90
CA SER A 226 14.93 22.28 -4.07
C SER A 226 15.96 22.48 -2.93
N GLU A 227 15.66 21.99 -1.71
CA GLU A 227 16.59 21.98 -0.58
C GLU A 227 17.82 21.09 -0.82
N HIS A 228 17.75 20.18 -1.80
CA HIS A 228 18.82 19.25 -2.13
C HIS A 228 19.68 19.68 -3.32
N GLY A 229 19.26 20.72 -4.04
CA GLY A 229 19.89 21.24 -5.25
C GLY A 229 19.34 20.60 -6.52
N ASP A 230 20.09 20.72 -7.61
CA ASP A 230 19.69 20.22 -8.94
C ASP A 230 19.41 18.71 -8.91
N VAL A 231 18.22 18.30 -9.36
CA VAL A 231 17.83 16.88 -9.47
C VAL A 231 18.32 16.31 -10.79
N ASN A 232 19.26 15.37 -10.74
CA ASN A 232 19.89 14.77 -11.92
C ASN A 232 19.13 13.56 -12.46
N LEU A 233 18.36 12.88 -11.62
CA LEU A 233 17.65 11.67 -11.97
C LEU A 233 16.27 11.66 -11.31
N VAL A 234 15.23 11.45 -12.12
CA VAL A 234 13.91 11.06 -11.61
C VAL A 234 13.61 9.64 -12.08
N THR A 235 13.06 8.81 -11.19
CA THR A 235 12.55 7.49 -11.57
C THR A 235 11.08 7.36 -11.20
N ALA A 236 10.33 6.59 -11.97
CA ALA A 236 8.92 6.31 -11.76
C ALA A 236 8.66 4.81 -12.01
N ASP A 237 8.36 4.06 -10.95
CA ASP A 237 8.02 2.62 -11.02
C ASP A 237 6.59 2.37 -10.53
N GLY A 238 5.70 3.37 -10.60
CA GLY A 238 4.30 3.29 -10.19
C GLY A 238 3.45 2.39 -11.09
N SER A 239 2.38 1.82 -10.53
CA SER A 239 1.37 1.07 -11.29
C SER A 239 0.10 1.00 -10.46
N ILE A 240 -1.02 0.81 -11.15
CA ILE A 240 -2.32 0.51 -10.55
C ILE A 240 -2.57 -1.01 -10.70
N ASP A 241 -3.32 -1.63 -9.77
CA ASP A 241 -3.71 -3.04 -9.90
C ASP A 241 -4.77 -3.19 -11.02
N CYS A 242 -4.35 -3.74 -12.15
CA CYS A 242 -5.22 -3.98 -13.31
C CYS A 242 -5.52 -5.48 -13.51
N GLN A 243 -5.33 -6.33 -12.50
CA GLN A 243 -5.52 -7.78 -12.66
C GLN A 243 -6.94 -8.19 -13.05
N ASP A 244 -7.94 -7.39 -12.67
CA ASP A 244 -9.35 -7.64 -12.98
C ASP A 244 -9.77 -7.05 -14.34
N SER A 245 -8.90 -6.25 -14.97
CA SER A 245 -9.09 -5.70 -16.32
C SER A 245 -7.74 -5.56 -17.04
N PRO A 246 -7.04 -6.69 -17.30
CA PRO A 246 -5.68 -6.65 -17.82
C PRO A 246 -5.59 -6.15 -19.28
N SER A 247 -6.70 -6.15 -20.03
CA SER A 247 -6.78 -5.58 -21.38
C SER A 247 -6.76 -4.05 -21.38
N GLU A 248 -7.25 -3.42 -20.30
CA GLU A 248 -7.37 -1.96 -20.14
C GLU A 248 -6.26 -1.35 -19.29
N GLN A 249 -5.21 -2.13 -18.97
CA GLN A 249 -4.10 -1.69 -18.13
C GLN A 249 -3.50 -0.36 -18.60
N GLU A 250 -3.37 -0.17 -19.91
CA GLU A 250 -2.80 1.03 -20.49
C GLU A 250 -3.63 2.28 -20.16
N LEU A 251 -4.95 2.21 -20.37
CA LEU A 251 -5.87 3.29 -20.06
C LEU A 251 -5.91 3.58 -18.55
N LEU A 252 -6.00 2.54 -17.73
CA LEU A 252 -6.09 2.66 -16.27
C LEU A 252 -4.85 3.31 -15.63
N VAL A 253 -3.66 3.10 -16.20
CA VAL A 253 -2.39 3.64 -15.66
C VAL A 253 -2.02 4.99 -16.28
N SER A 254 -2.64 5.37 -17.42
CA SER A 254 -2.29 6.59 -18.15
C SER A 254 -2.38 7.88 -17.32
N GLU A 255 -3.33 7.97 -16.38
CA GLU A 255 -3.44 9.10 -15.46
C GLU A 255 -2.24 9.17 -14.49
N LEU A 256 -1.81 8.03 -13.95
CA LEU A 256 -0.61 7.98 -13.11
C LEU A 256 0.64 8.38 -13.90
N HIS A 257 0.80 7.89 -15.14
CA HIS A 257 1.93 8.28 -15.99
C HIS A 257 1.95 9.79 -16.27
N TYR A 258 0.78 10.43 -16.42
CA TYR A 258 0.68 11.89 -16.54
C TYR A 258 1.26 12.58 -15.30
N TYR A 259 0.85 12.20 -14.09
CA TYR A 259 1.35 12.81 -12.86
C TYR A 259 2.84 12.50 -12.59
N GLU A 260 3.30 11.29 -12.88
CA GLU A 260 4.72 10.92 -12.77
C GLU A 260 5.59 11.75 -13.72
N THR A 261 5.12 11.97 -14.95
CA THR A 261 5.82 12.79 -15.94
C THR A 261 5.78 14.27 -15.57
N LEU A 262 4.63 14.78 -15.12
CA LEU A 262 4.48 16.15 -14.62
C LEU A 262 5.46 16.43 -13.49
N ALA A 263 5.53 15.54 -12.50
CA ALA A 263 6.48 15.66 -11.40
C ALA A 263 7.94 15.62 -11.91
N ALA A 264 8.28 14.69 -12.80
CA ALA A 264 9.63 14.59 -13.35
C ALA A 264 10.06 15.87 -14.08
N LEU A 265 9.19 16.45 -14.92
CA LEU A 265 9.49 17.68 -15.65
C LEU A 265 9.64 18.90 -14.74
N LYS A 266 8.90 18.98 -13.63
CA LYS A 266 9.05 20.04 -12.62
C LYS A 266 10.31 19.88 -11.76
N LEU A 267 10.79 18.65 -11.57
CA LEU A 267 11.91 18.33 -10.69
C LEU A 267 13.27 18.40 -11.40
N LEU A 268 13.36 17.92 -12.64
CA LEU A 268 14.65 17.69 -13.31
C LEU A 268 15.40 18.97 -13.64
N CYS A 269 16.71 18.96 -13.37
CA CYS A 269 17.62 19.96 -13.91
C CYS A 269 17.89 19.70 -15.40
N LYS A 270 18.35 20.73 -16.12
CA LYS A 270 18.84 20.57 -17.49
C LYS A 270 19.96 19.50 -17.54
N GLY A 271 19.91 18.63 -18.53
CA GLY A 271 20.82 17.48 -18.66
C GLY A 271 20.45 16.27 -17.79
N GLY A 272 19.39 16.36 -16.97
CA GLY A 272 18.94 15.25 -16.13
C GLY A 272 18.31 14.10 -16.91
N CYS A 273 18.16 12.94 -16.26
CA CYS A 273 17.57 11.72 -16.82
C CYS A 273 16.23 11.38 -16.15
N PHE A 274 15.31 10.82 -16.93
CA PHE A 274 14.05 10.27 -16.44
C PHE A 274 13.90 8.80 -16.82
N VAL A 275 13.54 7.94 -15.87
CA VAL A 275 13.21 6.54 -16.13
C VAL A 275 11.80 6.26 -15.66
N ILE A 276 10.89 5.92 -16.58
CA ILE A 276 9.48 5.63 -16.27
C ILE A 276 9.10 4.23 -16.74
N LYS A 277 8.42 3.47 -15.87
CA LYS A 277 7.77 2.22 -16.29
C LYS A 277 6.55 2.54 -17.13
N VAL A 278 6.41 1.84 -18.25
CA VAL A 278 5.21 1.90 -19.10
C VAL A 278 4.75 0.48 -19.44
N PHE A 279 3.61 0.36 -20.11
CA PHE A 279 3.07 -0.92 -20.56
C PHE A 279 3.02 -0.99 -22.10
N THR A 280 1.91 -1.46 -22.66
CA THR A 280 1.63 -1.20 -24.08
C THR A 280 1.51 0.31 -24.31
N MET A 281 1.68 0.72 -25.57
CA MET A 281 1.68 2.14 -25.97
C MET A 281 0.79 2.34 -27.21
N PHE A 282 -0.41 1.76 -27.20
CA PHE A 282 -1.37 1.83 -28.31
C PHE A 282 -2.41 2.95 -28.16
N GLU A 283 -2.68 3.36 -26.93
CA GLU A 283 -3.69 4.35 -26.59
C GLU A 283 -3.18 5.77 -26.83
N GLU A 284 -4.12 6.67 -27.13
CA GLU A 284 -3.83 8.07 -27.43
C GLU A 284 -3.01 8.77 -26.33
N ALA A 285 -3.36 8.51 -25.07
CA ALA A 285 -2.63 9.02 -23.91
C ALA A 285 -1.15 8.60 -23.91
N SER A 286 -0.86 7.34 -24.26
CA SER A 286 0.51 6.81 -24.33
C SER A 286 1.27 7.36 -25.53
N ILE A 287 0.62 7.50 -26.69
CA ILE A 287 1.21 8.11 -27.89
C ILE A 287 1.61 9.56 -27.59
N THR A 288 0.68 10.33 -27.00
CA THR A 288 0.91 11.71 -26.57
C THR A 288 2.10 11.79 -25.60
N LEU A 289 2.11 10.93 -24.57
CA LEU A 289 3.19 10.88 -23.59
C LEU A 289 4.55 10.62 -24.26
N MET A 290 4.63 9.62 -25.13
CA MET A 290 5.87 9.29 -25.84
C MET A 290 6.36 10.43 -26.74
N TYR A 291 5.43 11.15 -27.39
CA TYR A 291 5.78 12.32 -28.20
C TYR A 291 6.35 13.44 -27.34
N ILE A 292 5.69 13.75 -26.21
CA ILE A 292 6.14 14.79 -25.28
C ILE A 292 7.53 14.45 -24.71
N LEU A 293 7.76 13.21 -24.27
CA LEU A 293 9.08 12.78 -23.80
C LEU A 293 10.15 12.98 -24.88
N ASN A 294 9.85 12.63 -26.13
CA ASN A 294 10.76 12.86 -27.24
C ASN A 294 10.99 14.35 -27.54
N CYS A 295 10.05 15.24 -27.24
CA CYS A 295 10.26 16.69 -27.34
C CYS A 295 11.10 17.25 -26.18
N CYS A 296 11.07 16.62 -25.01
CA CYS A 296 11.66 17.13 -23.78
C CYS A 296 13.11 16.68 -23.50
N PHE A 297 13.53 15.57 -24.09
CA PHE A 297 14.81 14.93 -23.81
C PHE A 297 15.57 14.71 -25.10
N ASN A 298 16.89 14.88 -25.14
CA ASN A 298 17.64 14.70 -26.39
C ASN A 298 17.55 13.26 -26.92
N GLN A 299 17.65 12.28 -26.02
CA GLN A 299 17.59 10.86 -26.36
C GLN A 299 16.49 10.15 -25.56
N VAL A 300 15.67 9.36 -26.26
CA VAL A 300 14.63 8.52 -25.65
C VAL A 300 14.78 7.09 -26.16
N ASP A 301 14.84 6.15 -25.22
CA ASP A 301 14.94 4.73 -25.48
C ASP A 301 13.81 3.99 -24.77
N VAL A 302 13.32 2.91 -25.37
CA VAL A 302 12.40 1.96 -24.73
C VAL A 302 13.15 0.65 -24.54
N ILE A 303 13.09 0.08 -23.34
CA ILE A 303 13.79 -1.16 -23.00
C ILE A 303 12.84 -2.14 -22.31
N LYS A 304 12.97 -3.42 -22.64
CA LYS A 304 12.45 -4.54 -21.85
C LYS A 304 13.63 -5.23 -21.15
N PRO A 305 13.96 -4.88 -19.89
CA PRO A 305 15.07 -5.50 -19.18
C PRO A 305 14.92 -7.03 -19.18
N CYS A 306 16.04 -7.76 -19.30
CA CYS A 306 16.02 -9.22 -19.40
C CYS A 306 15.31 -9.86 -18.19
N THR A 307 15.42 -9.21 -17.02
CA THR A 307 14.80 -9.64 -15.77
C THR A 307 13.33 -9.26 -15.64
N SER A 308 12.73 -8.49 -16.55
CA SER A 308 11.27 -8.33 -16.64
C SER A 308 10.62 -9.64 -17.12
N LYS A 309 9.37 -9.90 -16.73
CA LYS A 309 8.66 -11.11 -17.16
C LYS A 309 8.41 -11.03 -18.67
N PRO A 310 8.78 -12.04 -19.46
CA PRO A 310 8.77 -11.91 -20.92
C PRO A 310 7.35 -11.80 -21.51
N GLY A 311 6.36 -12.44 -20.88
CA GLY A 311 4.96 -12.42 -21.35
C GLY A 311 4.12 -11.23 -20.85
N ASN A 312 4.66 -10.35 -19.99
CA ASN A 312 3.91 -9.15 -19.57
C ASN A 312 4.13 -7.98 -20.53
N SER A 313 3.27 -6.97 -20.43
CA SER A 313 3.35 -5.75 -21.23
C SER A 313 4.35 -4.73 -20.67
N GLU A 314 5.01 -5.01 -19.53
CA GLU A 314 5.88 -4.05 -18.84
C GLU A 314 7.14 -3.74 -19.66
N LEU A 315 7.41 -2.45 -19.81
CA LEU A 315 8.56 -1.83 -20.47
C LEU A 315 9.04 -0.65 -19.61
N TYR A 316 10.22 -0.12 -19.94
CA TYR A 316 10.72 1.12 -19.34
C TYR A 316 11.13 2.09 -20.44
N VAL A 317 10.77 3.36 -20.30
CA VAL A 317 11.27 4.46 -21.13
C VAL A 317 12.43 5.12 -20.38
N VAL A 318 13.57 5.25 -21.04
CA VAL A 318 14.78 5.90 -20.53
C VAL A 318 14.99 7.17 -21.33
N CYS A 319 14.76 8.32 -20.69
CA CYS A 319 14.92 9.64 -21.28
C CYS A 319 16.20 10.29 -20.74
N GLN A 320 17.03 10.80 -21.63
CA GLN A 320 18.37 11.31 -21.31
C GLN A 320 18.52 12.74 -21.82
N ASP A 321 19.32 13.52 -21.09
CA ASP A 321 19.62 14.93 -21.36
C ASP A 321 18.35 15.79 -21.48
N PHE A 322 17.68 16.02 -20.34
CA PHE A 322 16.53 16.91 -20.27
C PHE A 322 16.87 18.31 -20.80
N ILE A 323 16.05 18.82 -21.74
CA ILE A 323 16.33 20.06 -22.46
C ILE A 323 16.00 21.30 -21.60
N GLY A 324 14.91 21.23 -20.82
CA GLY A 324 14.47 22.29 -19.90
C GLY A 324 13.93 23.57 -20.56
N GLN A 325 13.68 23.57 -21.88
CA GLN A 325 13.09 24.72 -22.59
C GLN A 325 11.61 24.51 -22.85
N GLY A 326 10.80 25.57 -22.78
CA GLY A 326 9.36 25.52 -23.07
C GLY A 326 8.56 24.67 -22.07
N GLN A 327 8.95 24.72 -20.79
CA GLN A 327 8.31 23.91 -19.74
C GLN A 327 6.82 24.21 -19.60
N ASP A 328 6.40 25.48 -19.72
CA ASP A 328 4.99 25.86 -19.60
C ASP A 328 4.15 25.28 -20.74
N GLU A 329 4.63 25.39 -21.98
CA GLU A 329 3.96 24.80 -23.16
C GLU A 329 3.91 23.27 -23.06
N THR A 330 4.97 22.67 -22.53
CA THR A 330 5.07 21.22 -22.33
C THR A 330 4.09 20.74 -21.27
N ILE A 331 4.03 21.42 -20.13
CA ILE A 331 3.11 21.10 -19.04
C ILE A 331 1.67 21.29 -19.53
N TYR A 332 1.39 22.36 -20.28
CA TYR A 332 0.09 22.57 -20.90
C TYR A 332 -0.28 21.44 -21.87
N ALA A 333 0.67 20.98 -22.70
CA ALA A 333 0.43 19.85 -23.60
C ALA A 333 0.22 18.53 -22.82
N LEU A 334 0.91 18.31 -21.71
CA LEU A 334 0.68 17.14 -20.85
C LEU A 334 -0.75 17.12 -20.27
N GLN A 335 -1.34 18.27 -19.96
CA GLN A 335 -2.72 18.35 -19.45
C GLN A 335 -3.75 17.74 -20.42
N TYR A 336 -3.42 17.65 -21.71
CA TYR A 336 -4.24 16.93 -22.68
C TYR A 336 -4.53 15.49 -22.25
N ILE A 337 -3.54 14.77 -21.70
CA ILE A 337 -3.71 13.37 -21.27
C ILE A 337 -4.80 13.27 -20.21
N SER A 338 -4.74 14.12 -19.18
CA SER A 338 -5.73 14.16 -18.12
C SER A 338 -7.12 14.55 -18.65
N ASN A 339 -7.20 15.55 -19.51
CA ASN A 339 -8.46 16.00 -20.10
C ASN A 339 -9.10 14.96 -21.02
N TYR A 340 -8.28 14.23 -21.80
CA TYR A 340 -8.72 13.15 -22.66
C TYR A 340 -9.28 11.98 -21.84
N ASN A 341 -8.56 11.56 -20.79
CA ASN A 341 -9.01 10.49 -19.90
C ASN A 341 -10.33 10.83 -19.19
N ASN A 342 -10.53 12.09 -18.84
CA ASN A 342 -11.76 12.59 -18.22
C ASN A 342 -12.90 12.89 -19.23
N GLY A 343 -12.69 12.62 -20.53
CA GLY A 343 -13.69 12.87 -21.57
C GLY A 343 -13.99 14.36 -21.83
N LEU A 344 -13.15 15.26 -21.32
CA LEU A 344 -13.32 16.72 -21.44
C LEU A 344 -12.91 17.24 -22.82
N ILE A 345 -12.08 16.48 -23.54
CA ILE A 345 -11.63 16.81 -24.89
C ILE A 345 -12.06 15.71 -25.86
N LYS A 346 -12.58 16.12 -27.02
CA LYS A 346 -12.93 15.22 -28.13
C LYS A 346 -11.69 14.94 -28.98
N LYS A 347 -11.67 13.77 -29.64
CA LYS A 347 -10.64 13.32 -30.59
C LYS A 347 -10.23 14.35 -31.67
N GLN A 348 -11.06 15.36 -31.93
CA GLN A 348 -10.82 16.40 -32.94
C GLN A 348 -9.84 17.50 -32.50
N MET A 349 -9.45 17.55 -31.22
CA MET A 349 -8.47 18.52 -30.68
C MET A 349 -7.10 17.88 -30.39
N MET A 350 -6.74 16.86 -31.19
CA MET A 350 -5.53 16.06 -31.00
C MET A 350 -4.24 16.82 -31.32
N PRO A 351 -3.12 16.49 -30.64
CA PRO A 351 -1.80 16.94 -31.08
C PRO A 351 -1.53 16.41 -32.50
N SER A 352 -1.01 17.27 -33.37
CA SER A 352 -0.50 16.84 -34.68
C SER A 352 0.88 16.20 -34.49
N TYR A 353 1.01 14.95 -34.91
CA TYR A 353 2.24 14.18 -34.76
C TYR A 353 3.04 14.15 -36.06
N PRO A 354 4.35 14.43 -36.04
CA PRO A 354 5.24 14.19 -37.16
C PRO A 354 5.15 12.75 -37.68
N LYS A 355 5.06 12.57 -39.00
CA LYS A 355 5.01 11.23 -39.63
C LYS A 355 6.22 10.37 -39.28
N SER A 356 7.38 11.00 -39.14
CA SER A 356 8.63 10.35 -38.71
C SER A 356 8.53 9.78 -37.30
N PHE A 357 7.85 10.49 -36.38
CA PHE A 357 7.56 9.99 -35.03
C PHE A 357 6.56 8.85 -35.07
N LEU A 358 5.41 9.01 -35.76
CA LEU A 358 4.38 7.97 -35.86
C LEU A 358 4.93 6.65 -36.42
N THR A 359 5.79 6.73 -37.43
CA THR A 359 6.44 5.55 -38.02
C THR A 359 7.31 4.82 -36.99
N GLN A 360 8.18 5.56 -36.30
CA GLN A 360 9.06 4.98 -35.28
C GLN A 360 8.28 4.43 -34.07
N HIS A 361 7.20 5.10 -33.66
CA HIS A 361 6.33 4.64 -32.58
C HIS A 361 5.66 3.32 -32.94
N ALA A 362 5.13 3.19 -34.16
CA ALA A 362 4.54 1.95 -34.65
C ALA A 362 5.56 0.80 -34.72
N GLU A 363 6.79 1.08 -35.16
CA GLU A 363 7.88 0.10 -35.19
C GLU A 363 8.28 -0.37 -33.78
N CYS A 364 8.41 0.57 -32.84
CA CYS A 364 8.67 0.27 -31.43
C CYS A 364 7.57 -0.65 -30.86
N CYS A 365 6.31 -0.28 -31.03
CA CYS A 365 5.16 -1.08 -30.62
C CYS A 365 5.17 -2.48 -31.23
N GLN A 366 5.40 -2.57 -32.55
CA GLN A 366 5.48 -3.85 -33.26
C GLN A 366 6.59 -4.75 -32.69
N GLN A 367 7.77 -4.20 -32.41
CA GLN A 367 8.91 -4.96 -31.90
C GLN A 367 8.60 -5.58 -30.53
N PHE A 368 8.12 -4.79 -29.57
CA PHE A 368 7.83 -5.30 -28.23
C PHE A 368 6.62 -6.24 -28.17
N VAL A 369 5.61 -6.01 -29.02
CA VAL A 369 4.49 -6.96 -29.20
C VAL A 369 4.98 -8.30 -29.72
N THR A 370 5.88 -8.31 -30.71
CA THR A 370 6.46 -9.55 -31.23
C THR A 370 7.16 -10.33 -30.13
N TYR A 371 8.01 -9.68 -29.33
CA TYR A 371 8.68 -10.33 -28.19
C TYR A 371 7.71 -10.90 -27.16
N GLN A 372 6.61 -10.19 -26.89
CA GLN A 372 5.60 -10.64 -25.94
C GLN A 372 4.80 -11.84 -26.49
N ILE A 373 4.41 -11.79 -27.77
CA ILE A 373 3.68 -12.86 -28.45
C ILE A 373 4.51 -14.14 -28.46
N GLU A 374 5.78 -14.06 -28.87
CA GLU A 374 6.71 -15.20 -28.87
C GLU A 374 6.82 -15.83 -27.49
N ALA A 375 6.93 -15.01 -26.44
CA ALA A 375 7.00 -15.50 -25.07
C ALA A 375 5.71 -16.17 -24.61
N ILE A 376 4.54 -15.57 -24.85
CA ILE A 376 3.25 -16.17 -24.44
C ILE A 376 2.99 -17.46 -25.22
N GLN A 377 3.22 -17.45 -26.53
CA GLN A 377 3.03 -18.60 -27.40
C GLN A 377 3.95 -19.76 -27.00
N SER A 378 5.25 -19.49 -26.75
CA SER A 378 6.18 -20.51 -26.26
C SER A 378 5.72 -21.12 -24.93
N ASN A 379 5.24 -20.31 -23.98
CA ASN A 379 4.70 -20.83 -22.72
C ASN A 379 3.45 -21.70 -22.95
N LEU A 380 2.53 -21.27 -23.82
CA LEU A 380 1.33 -22.05 -24.17
C LEU A 380 1.66 -23.39 -24.82
N ASP A 381 2.70 -23.42 -25.66
CA ASP A 381 3.14 -24.63 -26.35
C ASP A 381 3.81 -25.63 -25.40
N THR A 382 4.48 -25.15 -24.36
CA THR A 382 5.16 -26.00 -23.37
C THR A 382 4.30 -26.33 -22.14
N TYR A 383 3.20 -25.62 -21.91
CA TYR A 383 2.36 -25.80 -20.72
C TYR A 383 1.81 -27.24 -20.65
N GLU A 384 2.13 -27.96 -19.57
CA GLU A 384 1.77 -29.37 -19.32
C GLU A 384 2.33 -30.39 -20.32
N LYS A 385 3.27 -29.98 -21.20
CA LYS A 385 3.81 -30.82 -22.29
C LYS A 385 5.33 -31.01 -22.22
N MET A 386 5.99 -30.48 -21.20
CA MET A 386 7.44 -30.60 -21.07
C MET A 386 7.87 -32.00 -20.67
N ASP A 387 8.87 -32.53 -21.36
CA ASP A 387 9.62 -33.70 -20.94
C ASP A 387 10.85 -33.32 -20.08
N SER A 388 11.48 -34.31 -19.47
CA SER A 388 12.64 -34.10 -18.59
C SER A 388 13.86 -33.52 -19.32
N GLU A 389 14.01 -33.76 -20.62
CA GLU A 389 15.13 -33.21 -21.40
C GLU A 389 14.94 -31.70 -21.60
N GLN A 390 13.73 -31.28 -21.99
CA GLN A 390 13.35 -29.88 -22.11
C GLN A 390 13.44 -29.12 -20.78
N GLU A 391 13.06 -29.76 -19.66
CA GLU A 391 13.21 -29.18 -18.33
C GLU A 391 14.68 -28.96 -17.97
N ASN A 392 15.53 -29.97 -18.18
CA ASN A 392 16.98 -29.85 -17.95
C ASN A 392 17.60 -28.76 -18.85
N TRP A 393 17.19 -28.69 -20.10
CA TRP A 393 17.64 -27.64 -21.03
C TRP A 393 17.27 -26.24 -20.54
N GLN A 394 16.04 -26.08 -20.06
CA GLN A 394 15.58 -24.81 -19.48
C GLN A 394 16.37 -24.43 -18.22
N ILE A 395 16.69 -25.40 -17.36
CA ILE A 395 17.56 -25.17 -16.20
C ILE A 395 18.94 -24.66 -16.66
N SER A 396 19.56 -25.30 -17.64
CA SER A 396 20.87 -24.89 -18.17
C SER A 396 20.85 -23.47 -18.72
N LYS A 397 19.82 -23.10 -19.49
CA LYS A 397 19.64 -21.70 -19.97
C LYS A 397 19.52 -20.71 -18.82
N ARG A 398 18.82 -21.07 -17.75
CA ARG A 398 18.65 -20.21 -16.57
C ARG A 398 19.95 -20.00 -15.82
N GLU A 399 20.75 -21.05 -15.66
CA GLU A 399 22.06 -20.97 -14.99
C GLU A 399 23.03 -20.11 -15.82
N TYR A 400 23.11 -20.35 -17.13
CA TYR A 400 23.93 -19.54 -18.02
C TYR A 400 23.50 -18.06 -18.03
N CYS A 401 22.20 -17.78 -18.03
CA CYS A 401 21.69 -16.41 -17.95
C CYS A 401 22.10 -15.70 -16.64
N GLN A 402 22.13 -16.41 -15.50
CA GLN A 402 22.62 -15.87 -14.23
C GLN A 402 24.09 -15.46 -14.32
N GLU A 403 24.95 -16.36 -14.82
CA GLU A 403 26.38 -16.07 -15.00
C GLU A 403 26.60 -14.91 -15.98
N ARG A 404 25.82 -14.88 -17.07
CA ARG A 404 25.88 -13.81 -18.06
C ARG A 404 25.45 -12.47 -17.48
N PHE A 405 24.38 -12.41 -16.69
CA PHE A 405 23.91 -11.18 -16.03
C PHE A 405 24.99 -10.61 -15.12
N VAL A 406 25.55 -11.44 -14.24
CA VAL A 406 26.61 -11.07 -13.30
C VAL A 406 27.85 -10.56 -14.04
N SER A 407 28.30 -11.30 -15.06
CA SER A 407 29.52 -10.95 -15.81
C SER A 407 29.33 -9.72 -16.69
N LYS A 408 28.19 -9.60 -17.39
CA LYS A 408 27.87 -8.45 -18.27
C LYS A 408 27.83 -7.15 -17.48
N PHE A 409 27.15 -7.16 -16.34
CA PHE A 409 26.93 -5.97 -15.52
C PHE A 409 27.92 -5.83 -14.36
N LYS A 410 28.97 -6.66 -14.34
CA LYS A 410 30.09 -6.61 -13.39
C LYS A 410 29.62 -6.54 -11.92
N ILE A 411 28.62 -7.35 -11.58
CA ILE A 411 28.05 -7.37 -10.24
C ILE A 411 29.12 -7.80 -9.23
N ARG A 412 29.19 -7.10 -8.09
CA ARG A 412 30.07 -7.43 -6.98
C ARG A 412 29.37 -7.17 -5.65
N GLN A 413 29.77 -7.89 -4.62
CA GLN A 413 29.29 -7.60 -3.28
C GLN A 413 29.86 -6.24 -2.80
N ILE A 414 29.00 -5.39 -2.24
CA ILE A 414 29.42 -4.16 -1.57
C ILE A 414 29.59 -4.39 -0.07
N PRO A 415 30.48 -3.63 0.61
CA PRO A 415 30.63 -3.71 2.06
C PRO A 415 29.32 -3.40 2.79
N GLN A 416 29.13 -4.00 3.96
CA GLN A 416 27.90 -3.83 4.75
C GLN A 416 27.66 -2.37 5.14
N TYR A 417 28.71 -1.62 5.45
CA TYR A 417 28.62 -0.18 5.79
C TYR A 417 28.24 0.71 4.59
N SER A 418 28.26 0.18 3.36
CA SER A 418 27.84 0.89 2.15
C SER A 418 26.38 0.61 1.77
N LYS A 419 25.70 -0.29 2.48
CA LYS A 419 24.25 -0.49 2.32
C LYS A 419 23.50 0.62 3.06
N ILE A 420 22.31 0.97 2.58
CA ILE A 420 21.53 2.08 3.15
C ILE A 420 21.01 1.70 4.55
N VAL A 421 20.49 0.47 4.67
CA VAL A 421 19.89 -0.04 5.89
C VAL A 421 20.84 -1.06 6.52
N ASN A 422 21.23 -0.83 7.78
CA ASN A 422 22.32 -1.56 8.43
C ASN A 422 21.95 -2.95 8.97
N THR A 423 20.83 -3.53 8.53
CA THR A 423 20.39 -4.84 8.98
C THR A 423 20.30 -5.80 7.80
N TYR A 424 20.79 -7.04 8.00
CA TYR A 424 20.12 -8.16 7.36
C TYR A 424 18.65 -7.91 7.60
N PHE A 425 17.83 -7.83 6.54
CA PHE A 425 16.37 -7.88 6.65
C PHE A 425 15.97 -9.19 7.34
N LYS A 426 16.29 -9.31 8.64
CA LYS A 426 15.69 -10.26 9.54
C LYS A 426 14.22 -9.92 9.43
N LYS A 427 13.46 -10.99 9.29
CA LYS A 427 12.07 -11.05 8.89
C LYS A 427 11.13 -10.42 9.95
N TYR A 428 11.49 -9.26 10.49
CA TYR A 428 10.80 -8.45 11.50
C TYR A 428 9.94 -7.36 10.85
N SER A 429 9.53 -7.59 9.61
CA SER A 429 8.90 -6.60 8.73
C SER A 429 7.48 -6.89 8.30
N SER A 430 7.02 -8.03 8.74
CA SER A 430 5.65 -8.18 9.14
C SER A 430 5.83 -8.57 10.60
N PHE A 431 4.97 -8.10 11.48
CA PHE A 431 4.70 -8.80 12.71
C PHE A 431 4.43 -10.28 12.34
N LYS A 432 5.45 -11.14 12.32
CA LYS A 432 5.25 -12.58 12.39
C LYS A 432 4.89 -12.75 13.85
N LEU A 433 3.57 -12.80 14.12
CA LEU A 433 3.08 -13.49 15.30
C LEU A 433 3.99 -14.71 15.50
N GLU A 434 4.52 -14.87 16.71
CA GLU A 434 5.42 -15.99 17.03
C GLU A 434 4.91 -17.29 16.43
N LYS A 435 5.80 -18.19 16.02
CA LYS A 435 5.45 -19.48 15.37
C LYS A 435 4.39 -20.29 16.15
N SER A 436 4.27 -20.08 17.47
CA SER A 436 3.23 -20.60 18.35
C SER A 436 1.82 -20.08 18.02
N PHE A 437 1.70 -18.84 17.57
CA PHE A 437 0.45 -18.22 17.11
C PHE A 437 0.13 -18.51 15.63
N GLU A 438 1.14 -18.82 14.81
CA GLU A 438 0.96 -19.32 13.42
C GLU A 438 0.19 -20.66 13.38
N LEU A 439 0.14 -21.40 14.50
CA LEU A 439 -0.65 -22.63 14.66
C LEU A 439 -2.15 -22.38 14.93
N VAL A 440 -2.51 -21.24 15.53
CA VAL A 440 -3.93 -20.81 15.67
C VAL A 440 -4.46 -20.22 14.36
N LEU A 441 -3.56 -19.81 13.45
CA LEU A 441 -3.88 -19.21 12.15
C LEU A 441 -4.12 -20.24 11.02
N ARG A 442 -4.29 -21.53 11.33
CA ARG A 442 -4.63 -22.57 10.35
C ARG A 442 -6.13 -22.83 10.30
N SER A 443 -6.94 -21.80 10.04
CA SER A 443 -8.24 -22.06 9.42
C SER A 443 -8.03 -22.24 7.90
N PRO A 444 -8.57 -23.30 7.28
CA PRO A 444 -8.40 -23.57 5.86
C PRO A 444 -9.32 -22.67 5.04
N VAL A 445 -9.13 -21.36 5.08
CA VAL A 445 -9.89 -20.42 4.24
C VAL A 445 -9.53 -20.70 2.78
N LYS A 446 -10.40 -21.44 2.09
CA LYS A 446 -10.46 -21.46 0.63
C LYS A 446 -11.25 -20.21 0.23
N SER A 447 -10.57 -19.18 -0.25
CA SER A 447 -11.21 -17.92 -0.62
C SER A 447 -12.20 -18.10 -1.78
N THR A 448 -13.42 -17.61 -1.61
CA THR A 448 -14.54 -17.69 -2.57
C THR A 448 -15.05 -16.33 -3.05
N SER A 449 -14.55 -15.20 -2.53
CA SER A 449 -14.88 -13.85 -3.02
C SER A 449 -13.74 -13.23 -3.83
N PRO A 450 -14.00 -12.59 -4.98
CA PRO A 450 -12.94 -12.01 -5.79
C PRO A 450 -12.73 -10.50 -5.62
N HIS A 451 -13.47 -9.87 -4.71
CA HIS A 451 -13.31 -8.43 -4.42
C HIS A 451 -12.76 -8.18 -3.01
N SER A 452 -12.37 -9.24 -2.32
CA SER A 452 -11.74 -9.16 -1.01
C SER A 452 -10.49 -10.03 -0.94
N TYR A 453 -9.47 -9.47 -0.29
CA TYR A 453 -8.23 -10.12 0.13
C TYR A 453 -7.16 -10.36 -0.95
N LYS A 454 -6.70 -9.28 -1.60
CA LYS A 454 -5.31 -9.22 -2.09
C LYS A 454 -4.37 -8.54 -1.07
N CYS A 455 -4.65 -8.62 0.23
CA CYS A 455 -3.73 -8.12 1.25
C CYS A 455 -2.89 -9.23 1.89
N SER A 456 -1.83 -9.57 1.17
CA SER A 456 -0.50 -9.97 1.62
C SER A 456 0.19 -10.56 0.39
N LYS A 457 1.52 -10.58 0.35
CA LYS A 457 2.29 -11.31 -0.67
C LYS A 457 1.94 -12.82 -0.80
N ASN A 458 0.94 -13.33 -0.06
CA ASN A 458 0.59 -14.74 0.09
C ASN A 458 -0.91 -15.11 -0.07
N SER A 459 -1.88 -14.20 -0.29
CA SER A 459 -3.19 -14.64 -0.82
C SER A 459 -3.04 -14.92 -2.31
N LYS A 460 -2.48 -16.08 -2.62
CA LYS A 460 -2.34 -16.53 -4.01
C LYS A 460 -3.75 -16.56 -4.61
N LEU A 461 -3.97 -15.77 -5.65
CA LEU A 461 -5.11 -15.96 -6.53
C LEU A 461 -5.21 -17.45 -6.88
N THR A 462 -6.43 -17.97 -6.92
CA THR A 462 -6.72 -19.36 -7.28
C THR A 462 -7.64 -19.40 -8.48
N GLY A 463 -7.64 -20.53 -9.18
CA GLY A 463 -8.53 -20.75 -10.32
C GLY A 463 -8.15 -19.95 -11.56
N SER A 464 -9.01 -20.06 -12.56
CA SER A 464 -8.92 -19.36 -13.83
C SER A 464 -9.46 -17.93 -13.74
N PHE A 465 -9.16 -17.10 -14.75
CA PHE A 465 -9.72 -15.74 -14.82
C PHE A 465 -11.25 -15.78 -14.96
N HIS A 466 -11.79 -16.70 -15.78
CA HIS A 466 -13.23 -16.87 -15.93
C HIS A 466 -13.92 -17.25 -14.62
N GLU A 467 -13.35 -18.16 -13.84
CA GLU A 467 -13.90 -18.54 -12.52
C GLU A 467 -13.93 -17.33 -11.57
N ARG A 468 -12.85 -16.53 -11.54
CA ARG A 468 -12.81 -15.31 -10.73
C ARG A 468 -13.84 -14.29 -11.20
N GLN A 469 -13.97 -14.05 -12.50
CA GLN A 469 -14.96 -13.11 -13.04
C GLN A 469 -16.40 -13.56 -12.71
N GLN A 470 -16.69 -14.85 -12.83
CA GLN A 470 -17.98 -15.42 -12.43
C GLN A 470 -18.25 -15.18 -10.95
N GLN A 471 -17.27 -15.44 -10.08
CA GLN A 471 -17.37 -15.13 -8.66
C GLN A 471 -17.53 -13.62 -8.39
N CYS A 472 -16.93 -12.73 -9.20
CA CYS A 472 -17.03 -11.26 -9.04
C CYS A 472 -18.47 -10.84 -9.28
N SER A 473 -19.07 -11.43 -10.32
CA SER A 473 -20.42 -11.16 -10.79
C SER A 473 -21.52 -11.75 -9.92
N LEU A 474 -21.18 -12.60 -8.93
CA LEU A 474 -22.17 -13.15 -8.02
C LEU A 474 -22.89 -12.02 -7.26
N PRO A 475 -24.23 -12.10 -7.12
CA PRO A 475 -24.96 -11.19 -6.27
C PRO A 475 -24.53 -11.34 -4.81
N TRP A 476 -24.68 -10.27 -4.02
CA TRP A 476 -24.23 -10.22 -2.63
C TRP A 476 -24.73 -11.40 -1.78
N ASN A 477 -26.00 -11.77 -1.93
CA ASN A 477 -26.60 -12.90 -1.22
C ASN A 477 -25.89 -14.25 -1.49
N ALA A 478 -25.42 -14.48 -2.72
CA ALA A 478 -24.68 -15.68 -3.08
C ALA A 478 -23.25 -15.66 -2.51
N LYS A 479 -22.59 -14.48 -2.52
CA LYS A 479 -21.28 -14.29 -1.88
C LYS A 479 -21.37 -14.54 -0.37
N LEU A 480 -22.38 -13.98 0.30
CA LEU A 480 -22.61 -14.15 1.73
C LEU A 480 -22.80 -15.61 2.15
N GLN A 481 -23.45 -16.44 1.32
CA GLN A 481 -23.59 -17.88 1.59
C GLN A 481 -22.27 -18.65 1.51
N GLN A 482 -21.31 -18.13 0.75
CA GLN A 482 -19.99 -18.75 0.56
C GLN A 482 -18.93 -18.26 1.58
N MET A 483 -19.22 -17.22 2.35
CA MET A 483 -18.29 -16.71 3.37
C MET A 483 -18.15 -17.68 4.54
N GLU A 484 -16.93 -17.96 4.98
CA GLU A 484 -16.69 -18.76 6.19
C GLU A 484 -16.67 -17.84 7.42
N MET A 485 -17.14 -18.37 8.57
CA MET A 485 -17.01 -17.65 9.83
C MET A 485 -15.58 -17.76 10.35
N PHE A 486 -15.04 -16.67 10.89
CA PHE A 486 -13.69 -16.66 11.43
C PHE A 486 -13.66 -17.21 12.86
N GLU A 487 -12.64 -17.99 13.19
CA GLU A 487 -12.36 -18.40 14.57
C GLU A 487 -11.66 -17.28 15.35
N TYR A 488 -12.12 -17.03 16.57
CA TYR A 488 -11.50 -16.07 17.48
C TYR A 488 -11.73 -16.44 18.94
N SER A 489 -10.92 -15.87 19.82
CA SER A 489 -11.03 -16.05 21.27
C SER A 489 -11.69 -14.83 21.90
N LEU A 490 -12.67 -15.09 22.75
CA LEU A 490 -13.32 -14.10 23.62
C LEU A 490 -12.56 -13.86 24.93
N GLU A 491 -11.38 -14.46 25.10
CA GLU A 491 -10.55 -14.24 26.29
C GLU A 491 -10.13 -12.77 26.40
N SER A 492 -10.18 -12.25 27.62
CA SER A 492 -9.73 -10.89 27.92
C SER A 492 -8.24 -10.76 27.62
N LEU A 493 -7.89 -9.85 26.71
CA LEU A 493 -6.49 -9.51 26.46
C LEU A 493 -5.98 -8.64 27.62
N LYS A 494 -4.74 -8.86 28.04
CA LYS A 494 -4.13 -8.12 29.15
C LYS A 494 -2.79 -7.57 28.71
N LEU A 495 -2.54 -6.31 29.06
CA LEU A 495 -1.27 -5.60 28.87
C LEU A 495 -0.87 -5.02 30.23
N GLN A 496 0.34 -5.33 30.68
CA GLN A 496 0.92 -4.71 31.87
C GLN A 496 1.72 -3.49 31.43
N CYS A 497 1.60 -2.39 32.17
CA CYS A 497 2.46 -1.23 31.93
C CYS A 497 3.90 -1.61 32.28
N GLN A 498 4.76 -1.61 31.27
CA GLN A 498 6.17 -1.94 31.46
C GLN A 498 6.97 -0.76 32.00
N GLN A 499 6.61 0.44 31.57
CA GLN A 499 7.32 1.68 31.87
C GLN A 499 6.33 2.85 31.73
N PRO A 500 6.12 3.66 32.77
CA PRO A 500 5.36 4.91 32.67
C PRO A 500 6.01 5.91 31.72
N LEU A 501 5.23 6.88 31.23
CA LEU A 501 5.80 8.00 30.46
C LEU A 501 6.76 8.79 31.34
N SER A 502 7.78 9.39 30.71
CA SER A 502 8.70 10.33 31.35
C SER A 502 8.53 11.73 30.76
N SER A 503 8.85 12.77 31.53
CA SER A 503 8.77 14.16 31.06
C SER A 503 9.61 14.38 29.79
N ASP A 504 10.87 13.93 29.81
CA ASP A 504 11.79 14.00 28.65
C ASP A 504 11.19 13.35 27.39
N GLU A 505 10.55 12.19 27.55
CA GLU A 505 9.92 11.50 26.41
C GLU A 505 8.79 12.32 25.78
N VAL A 506 7.95 12.96 26.60
CA VAL A 506 6.78 13.71 26.12
C VAL A 506 7.18 15.06 25.54
N GLN A 507 8.25 15.68 26.04
CA GLN A 507 8.75 16.95 25.52
C GLN A 507 9.24 16.84 24.07
N ASP A 508 9.70 15.65 23.66
CA ASP A 508 10.14 15.38 22.29
C ASP A 508 8.97 15.05 21.33
N TRP A 509 7.72 14.98 21.81
CA TRP A 509 6.58 14.64 20.96
C TRP A 509 6.08 15.84 20.15
N THR A 510 5.70 15.55 18.91
CA THR A 510 5.00 16.48 18.02
C THR A 510 3.73 15.83 17.51
N THR A 511 2.68 16.63 17.36
CA THR A 511 1.47 16.23 16.66
C THR A 511 1.69 16.32 15.15
N GLU A 512 1.14 15.36 14.41
CA GLU A 512 1.14 15.40 12.95
C GLU A 512 -0.27 15.66 12.41
N THR A 513 -0.34 16.53 11.40
CA THR A 513 -1.57 16.79 10.64
C THR A 513 -1.55 16.03 9.33
N GLY A 514 -2.71 15.60 8.87
CA GLY A 514 -2.86 14.93 7.59
C GLY A 514 -4.30 14.94 7.11
N ARG A 515 -4.52 14.39 5.92
CA ARG A 515 -5.82 14.31 5.26
C ARG A 515 -6.86 13.64 6.16
N ILE A 516 -8.10 14.12 6.10
CA ILE A 516 -9.23 13.49 6.80
C ILE A 516 -9.47 12.08 6.25
N ILE A 517 -9.56 11.10 7.16
CA ILE A 517 -9.84 9.69 6.83
C ILE A 517 -11.35 9.48 6.78
N ASN A 518 -11.92 9.31 5.58
CA ASN A 518 -13.36 9.03 5.44
C ASN A 518 -13.70 7.57 5.71
N SER A 519 -12.81 6.66 5.34
CA SER A 519 -12.92 5.22 5.54
C SER A 519 -11.54 4.66 5.87
N VAL A 520 -11.48 3.71 6.80
CA VAL A 520 -10.24 3.01 7.15
C VAL A 520 -10.04 1.86 6.16
N GLU A 521 -9.16 2.05 5.18
CA GLU A 521 -8.82 1.08 4.13
C GLU A 521 -7.55 0.29 4.44
N SER A 522 -6.73 0.80 5.35
CA SER A 522 -5.56 0.13 5.90
C SER A 522 -5.30 0.52 7.34
N SER A 523 -4.53 -0.31 8.06
CA SER A 523 -4.13 -0.01 9.43
C SER A 523 -2.92 -0.87 9.82
N LYS A 524 -1.92 -0.26 10.48
CA LYS A 524 -0.82 -1.00 11.12
C LYS A 524 -1.25 -1.67 12.44
N PHE A 525 -2.47 -1.39 12.90
CA PHE A 525 -3.03 -1.87 14.17
C PHE A 525 -4.10 -2.94 13.95
N CYS A 526 -4.24 -3.50 12.74
CA CYS A 526 -5.14 -4.62 12.49
C CYS A 526 -4.62 -5.57 11.41
N ASP A 527 -5.09 -6.82 11.45
CA ASP A 527 -4.86 -7.76 10.35
C ASP A 527 -5.60 -7.30 9.10
N SER A 528 -4.86 -7.18 8.00
CA SER A 528 -5.37 -6.63 6.76
C SER A 528 -6.43 -7.50 6.08
N LYS A 529 -6.46 -8.81 6.35
CA LYS A 529 -7.52 -9.68 5.86
C LYS A 529 -8.80 -9.42 6.65
N VAL A 530 -8.73 -9.36 7.97
CA VAL A 530 -9.92 -9.06 8.78
C VAL A 530 -10.49 -7.69 8.42
N LEU A 531 -9.64 -6.66 8.29
CA LEU A 531 -10.06 -5.33 7.87
C LEU A 531 -10.72 -5.32 6.48
N GLY A 532 -10.14 -6.02 5.51
CA GLY A 532 -10.72 -6.12 4.16
C GLY A 532 -12.11 -6.77 4.13
N CYS A 533 -12.39 -7.67 5.08
CA CYS A 533 -13.68 -8.35 5.20
C CYS A 533 -14.74 -7.40 5.71
N TRP A 534 -14.36 -6.69 6.76
CA TRP A 534 -15.17 -5.65 7.35
C TRP A 534 -15.53 -4.55 6.33
N ASN A 535 -14.57 -4.10 5.52
CA ASN A 535 -14.83 -3.13 4.44
C ASN A 535 -15.74 -3.67 3.34
N GLU A 536 -15.64 -4.96 2.98
CA GLU A 536 -16.55 -5.58 2.01
C GLU A 536 -17.99 -5.64 2.54
N LEU A 537 -18.18 -6.06 3.80
CA LEU A 537 -19.49 -6.09 4.45
C LEU A 537 -20.11 -4.69 4.53
N ASN A 538 -19.34 -3.69 4.97
CA ASN A 538 -19.85 -2.33 5.11
C ASN A 538 -20.26 -1.69 3.78
N ARG A 539 -19.58 -2.01 2.67
CA ARG A 539 -19.98 -1.54 1.33
C ARG A 539 -21.32 -2.09 0.86
N HIS A 540 -21.76 -3.23 1.39
CA HIS A 540 -23.00 -3.91 0.99
C HIS A 540 -24.12 -3.83 2.04
N LYS A 541 -23.92 -3.09 3.12
CA LYS A 541 -25.00 -2.82 4.08
C LYS A 541 -26.12 -2.03 3.41
N THR A 542 -27.32 -2.60 3.39
CA THR A 542 -28.55 -1.86 3.08
C THR A 542 -28.94 -1.02 4.29
N GLU A 543 -29.30 0.25 4.08
CA GLU A 543 -29.76 1.22 5.10
C GLU A 543 -30.90 0.70 6.01
N THR A 544 -31.54 -0.41 5.65
CA THR A 544 -32.66 -1.03 6.35
C THR A 544 -32.28 -1.76 7.65
N ASN A 545 -31.00 -2.03 7.92
CA ASN A 545 -30.55 -2.82 9.09
C ASN A 545 -30.28 -2.01 10.39
N ASP A 546 -30.43 -0.68 10.37
CA ASP A 546 -30.14 0.22 11.51
C ASP A 546 -31.10 0.10 12.72
N LYS A 547 -32.03 -0.84 12.71
CA LYS A 547 -33.11 -0.90 13.72
C LYS A 547 -32.83 -1.76 14.94
N LYS A 548 -31.77 -2.58 14.97
CA LYS A 548 -31.38 -3.29 16.20
C LYS A 548 -30.49 -2.39 17.05
N LYS A 549 -31.10 -1.65 17.96
CA LYS A 549 -30.35 -0.94 19.02
C LYS A 549 -29.54 -1.95 19.82
N TYR A 550 -28.30 -1.56 20.12
CA TYR A 550 -27.48 -2.25 21.10
C TYR A 550 -28.25 -2.41 22.43
N SER A 551 -28.17 -3.59 23.06
CA SER A 551 -28.85 -3.84 24.33
C SER A 551 -28.05 -3.20 25.45
N ILE A 552 -28.51 -2.04 25.94
CA ILE A 552 -27.92 -1.34 27.10
C ILE A 552 -27.83 -2.26 28.33
N ARG A 553 -28.72 -3.24 28.43
CA ARG A 553 -28.69 -4.28 29.46
C ARG A 553 -27.43 -5.15 29.40
N GLU A 554 -26.97 -5.54 28.22
CA GLU A 554 -25.74 -6.35 28.08
C GLU A 554 -24.51 -5.54 28.54
N LEU A 555 -24.48 -4.22 28.28
CA LEU A 555 -23.41 -3.32 28.72
C LEU A 555 -23.44 -3.23 30.23
N ALA A 556 -24.63 -3.00 30.80
CA ALA A 556 -24.83 -2.93 32.22
C ALA A 556 -24.34 -4.21 32.92
N GLU A 557 -24.72 -5.37 32.43
CA GLU A 557 -24.31 -6.67 32.99
C GLU A 557 -22.78 -6.87 32.93
N GLU A 558 -22.13 -6.52 31.81
CA GLU A 558 -20.67 -6.62 31.70
C GLU A 558 -19.93 -5.61 32.59
N LEU A 559 -20.40 -4.37 32.68
CA LEU A 559 -19.86 -3.36 33.60
C LEU A 559 -19.98 -3.83 35.05
N ILE A 560 -21.11 -4.42 35.44
CA ILE A 560 -21.30 -4.99 36.79
C ILE A 560 -20.28 -6.09 37.06
N ASN A 561 -20.15 -7.05 36.15
CA ASN A 561 -19.24 -8.17 36.31
C ASN A 561 -17.79 -7.70 36.46
N HIS A 562 -17.38 -6.66 35.72
CA HIS A 562 -16.04 -6.11 35.85
C HIS A 562 -15.79 -5.41 37.19
N VAL A 563 -16.74 -4.56 37.60
CA VAL A 563 -16.62 -3.79 38.84
C VAL A 563 -16.65 -4.70 40.07
N THR A 564 -17.51 -5.72 40.06
CA THR A 564 -17.64 -6.70 41.18
C THR A 564 -16.48 -7.70 41.25
N SER A 565 -15.81 -8.01 40.15
CA SER A 565 -14.67 -8.94 40.13
C SER A 565 -13.33 -8.30 40.51
N ASN A 566 -13.21 -6.97 40.47
CA ASN A 566 -11.98 -6.24 40.83
C ASN A 566 -12.09 -5.44 42.14
N SER A 567 -13.23 -5.49 42.84
CA SER A 567 -13.32 -4.96 44.20
C SER A 567 -12.61 -5.91 45.16
N ASP A 568 -11.34 -5.65 45.44
CA ASP A 568 -10.67 -6.17 46.63
C ASP A 568 -11.36 -5.56 47.85
N GLU A 569 -12.36 -6.24 48.42
CA GLU A 569 -12.59 -6.33 49.87
C GLU A 569 -13.96 -6.90 50.22
N THR A 570 -13.94 -7.60 51.35
CA THR A 570 -15.00 -8.13 52.20
C THR A 570 -15.99 -7.08 52.74
N SER A 571 -16.21 -5.96 52.03
CA SER A 571 -17.14 -4.90 52.44
C SER A 571 -18.56 -5.16 51.90
N SER A 572 -19.57 -4.91 52.73
CA SER A 572 -20.99 -5.04 52.37
C SER A 572 -21.51 -3.91 51.46
N ASP A 573 -20.63 -3.05 50.94
CA ASP A 573 -21.01 -1.87 50.18
C ASP A 573 -21.12 -2.13 48.68
N VAL A 574 -22.22 -1.63 48.11
CA VAL A 574 -22.49 -1.67 46.67
C VAL A 574 -21.44 -0.84 45.93
N PRO A 575 -20.72 -1.40 44.94
CA PRO A 575 -19.73 -0.63 44.21
C PRO A 575 -20.36 0.54 43.45
N THR A 576 -19.61 1.63 43.29
CA THR A 576 -20.07 2.87 42.63
C THR A 576 -19.38 3.06 41.28
N LEU A 577 -20.18 3.28 40.23
CA LEU A 577 -19.74 3.59 38.87
C LEU A 577 -19.94 5.08 38.59
N TYR A 578 -18.88 5.77 38.20
CA TYR A 578 -18.95 7.18 37.85
C TYR A 578 -19.04 7.34 36.34
N CYS A 579 -20.09 7.98 35.81
CA CYS A 579 -20.30 8.12 34.38
C CYS A 579 -19.85 9.51 33.91
N TYR A 580 -18.92 9.55 32.94
CA TYR A 580 -18.41 10.79 32.34
C TYR A 580 -18.60 10.74 30.82
N ASN A 581 -19.05 11.85 30.22
CA ASN A 581 -19.38 11.93 28.79
C ASN A 581 -20.42 10.89 28.30
N CYS A 582 -21.30 10.43 29.19
CA CYS A 582 -22.40 9.52 28.86
C CYS A 582 -23.69 10.30 28.55
N GLY A 583 -24.49 9.83 27.57
CA GLY A 583 -25.81 10.42 27.33
C GLY A 583 -26.80 10.09 28.46
N ASN A 584 -27.69 11.02 28.79
CA ASN A 584 -28.64 10.92 29.92
C ASN A 584 -29.42 9.58 29.95
N ASN A 585 -29.85 9.09 28.79
CA ASN A 585 -30.60 7.82 28.68
C ASN A 585 -29.80 6.60 29.17
N LEU A 586 -28.48 6.57 28.97
CA LEU A 586 -27.65 5.44 29.39
C LEU A 586 -27.49 5.40 30.91
N THR A 587 -27.34 6.57 31.54
CA THR A 587 -27.22 6.70 32.99
C THR A 587 -28.51 6.31 33.72
N ASP A 588 -29.67 6.67 33.16
CA ASP A 588 -30.96 6.28 33.72
C ASP A 588 -31.18 4.77 33.60
N GLU A 589 -30.90 4.19 32.43
CA GLU A 589 -31.03 2.74 32.23
C GLU A 589 -30.02 1.91 33.07
N LEU A 590 -28.81 2.42 33.32
CA LEU A 590 -27.86 1.77 34.23
C LEU A 590 -28.36 1.79 35.69
N ASN A 591 -29.03 2.85 36.14
CA ASN A 591 -29.64 2.90 37.48
C ASN A 591 -30.80 1.90 37.62
N ASP A 592 -31.60 1.72 36.58
CA ASP A 592 -32.76 0.83 36.59
C ASP A 592 -32.38 -0.66 36.54
N ILE A 593 -31.24 -0.99 35.91
CA ILE A 593 -30.83 -2.38 35.64
C ILE A 593 -29.92 -2.94 36.77
N THR A 594 -29.25 -2.11 37.56
CA THR A 594 -28.09 -2.57 38.36
C THR A 594 -28.29 -2.61 39.89
N LYS A 595 -27.59 -3.56 40.53
CA LYS A 595 -27.21 -3.54 41.96
C LYS A 595 -25.96 -2.68 42.19
N ILE A 596 -25.77 -1.59 41.43
CA ILE A 596 -24.60 -0.70 41.45
C ILE A 596 -25.09 0.74 41.61
N ARG A 597 -24.38 1.56 42.40
CA ARG A 597 -24.69 2.99 42.49
C ARG A 597 -24.05 3.71 41.31
N THR A 598 -24.82 4.40 40.46
CA THR A 598 -24.21 5.26 39.43
C THR A 598 -24.22 6.73 39.86
N LYS A 599 -23.14 7.45 39.55
CA LYS A 599 -23.04 8.91 39.76
C LYS A 599 -22.60 9.57 38.46
N VAL A 600 -23.38 10.54 37.98
CA VAL A 600 -23.01 11.32 36.79
C VAL A 600 -21.97 12.36 37.19
N ILE A 601 -20.90 12.44 36.39
CA ILE A 601 -19.88 13.50 36.46
C ILE A 601 -20.14 14.45 35.30
N THR A 602 -20.37 15.72 35.63
CA THR A 602 -20.71 16.74 34.62
C THR A 602 -19.56 17.68 34.28
N THR A 603 -18.57 17.76 35.16
CA THR A 603 -17.40 18.64 34.98
C THR A 603 -16.11 17.88 35.17
N SER A 604 -15.05 18.26 34.45
CA SER A 604 -13.73 17.62 34.61
C SER A 604 -13.11 17.85 36.00
N THR A 605 -13.51 18.89 36.71
CA THR A 605 -13.08 19.19 38.09
C THR A 605 -13.60 18.17 39.10
N GLU A 606 -14.81 17.64 38.91
CA GLU A 606 -15.39 16.59 39.77
C GLU A 606 -14.60 15.28 39.70
N LEU A 607 -13.76 15.06 38.68
CA LEU A 607 -12.87 13.89 38.61
C LEU A 607 -11.86 13.86 39.75
N SER A 608 -11.48 15.05 40.25
CA SER A 608 -10.53 15.18 41.37
C SER A 608 -11.13 14.77 42.72
N ASP A 609 -12.45 14.61 42.82
CA ASP A 609 -13.11 14.17 44.06
C ASP A 609 -13.18 12.64 44.20
N LEU A 610 -12.71 11.88 43.20
CA LEU A 610 -12.76 10.42 43.21
C LEU A 610 -11.58 9.83 43.99
N ASP A 611 -11.77 9.49 45.27
CA ASP A 611 -10.68 8.93 46.09
C ASP A 611 -10.38 7.43 45.83
N ARG A 612 -11.32 6.65 45.25
CA ARG A 612 -11.20 5.22 44.87
C ARG A 612 -12.44 4.71 44.09
N GLY A 613 -12.54 5.01 42.80
CA GLY A 613 -13.72 4.67 41.99
C GLY A 613 -13.40 4.11 40.61
N THR A 614 -14.42 3.54 39.96
CA THR A 614 -14.35 3.18 38.53
C THR A 614 -15.10 4.23 37.71
N LEU A 615 -14.39 4.90 36.82
CA LEU A 615 -14.92 5.88 35.88
C LEU A 615 -15.28 5.20 34.56
N PHE A 616 -16.52 5.29 34.13
CA PHE A 616 -16.97 4.85 32.81
C PHE A 616 -17.07 6.05 31.86
N CYS A 617 -16.37 5.99 30.73
CA CYS A 617 -16.44 7.00 29.69
C CYS A 617 -16.92 6.40 28.37
N GLN A 618 -17.89 7.05 27.74
CA GLN A 618 -18.44 6.64 26.46
C GLN A 618 -17.84 7.45 25.31
N ILE A 619 -17.01 6.81 24.48
CA ILE A 619 -16.35 7.40 23.31
C ILE A 619 -16.87 6.71 22.04
N VAL A 620 -18.19 6.61 21.93
CA VAL A 620 -18.89 6.04 20.78
C VAL A 620 -20.17 6.81 20.50
N LYS A 621 -20.52 6.97 19.23
CA LYS A 621 -21.85 7.41 18.80
C LYS A 621 -22.37 6.43 17.74
N PRO A 622 -23.64 5.96 17.79
CA PRO A 622 -24.15 4.90 16.92
C PRO A 622 -24.00 5.15 15.40
N VAL A 623 -23.93 6.42 14.99
CA VAL A 623 -23.93 6.86 13.58
C VAL A 623 -22.57 7.45 13.15
N VAL A 624 -21.64 7.67 14.08
CA VAL A 624 -20.43 8.46 13.82
C VAL A 624 -19.17 7.60 13.94
N SER A 625 -18.33 7.63 12.90
CA SER A 625 -17.07 6.88 12.84
C SER A 625 -16.01 7.42 13.81
N GLU A 626 -15.03 6.57 14.16
CA GLU A 626 -13.84 6.98 14.93
C GLU A 626 -12.99 8.05 14.23
N THR A 627 -13.23 8.27 12.94
CA THR A 627 -12.49 9.23 12.12
C THR A 627 -13.08 10.64 12.15
N SER A 628 -14.30 10.80 12.66
CA SER A 628 -14.97 12.10 12.77
C SER A 628 -14.26 13.07 13.71
N CYS A 629 -14.33 14.36 13.39
CA CYS A 629 -13.75 15.42 14.22
C CYS A 629 -14.33 15.42 15.65
N ASP A 630 -15.65 15.27 15.76
CA ASP A 630 -16.37 15.19 17.05
C ASP A 630 -15.84 14.09 17.97
N ILE A 631 -15.68 12.87 17.44
CA ILE A 631 -15.19 11.73 18.23
C ILE A 631 -13.71 11.93 18.60
N LYS A 632 -12.90 12.50 17.71
CA LYS A 632 -11.51 12.86 18.03
C LYS A 632 -11.41 13.87 19.16
N LYS A 633 -12.19 14.97 19.09
CA LYS A 633 -12.26 16.00 20.14
C LYS A 633 -12.74 15.41 21.46
N LEU A 634 -13.79 14.60 21.43
CA LEU A 634 -14.32 13.92 22.62
C LEU A 634 -13.29 12.97 23.25
N PHE A 635 -12.61 12.17 22.44
CA PHE A 635 -11.62 11.23 22.95
C PHE A 635 -10.42 11.96 23.55
N LEU A 636 -9.87 12.93 22.82
CA LEU A 636 -8.70 13.69 23.24
C LEU A 636 -8.96 14.48 24.52
N SER A 637 -10.11 15.18 24.61
CA SER A 637 -10.51 15.88 25.84
C SER A 637 -10.71 14.93 27.01
N THR A 638 -11.32 13.76 26.80
CA THR A 638 -11.48 12.74 27.84
C THR A 638 -10.12 12.25 28.36
N VAL A 639 -9.15 11.98 27.47
CA VAL A 639 -7.79 11.57 27.88
C VAL A 639 -7.09 12.69 28.64
N HIS A 640 -7.19 13.93 28.16
CA HIS A 640 -6.64 15.09 28.86
C HIS A 640 -7.21 15.22 30.27
N ASP A 641 -8.53 15.14 30.43
CA ASP A 641 -9.20 15.28 31.72
C ASP A 641 -8.86 14.16 32.70
N ILE A 642 -8.75 12.92 32.21
CA ILE A 642 -8.26 11.79 33.00
C ILE A 642 -6.83 12.05 33.48
N CYS A 643 -5.93 12.42 32.57
CA CYS A 643 -4.53 12.65 32.91
C CYS A 643 -4.35 13.82 33.89
N LYS A 644 -5.18 14.86 33.79
CA LYS A 644 -5.07 16.07 34.61
C LYS A 644 -5.72 15.94 35.98
N ASN A 645 -6.91 15.34 36.04
CA ASN A 645 -7.79 15.48 37.20
C ASN A 645 -8.04 14.16 37.95
N LEU A 646 -7.81 12.99 37.35
CA LEU A 646 -8.09 11.71 38.01
C LEU A 646 -7.08 11.45 39.13
N LYS A 647 -7.55 11.05 40.31
CA LYS A 647 -6.65 10.65 41.42
C LYS A 647 -6.01 9.29 41.18
N SER A 648 -4.77 9.14 41.66
CA SER A 648 -4.05 7.86 41.65
C SER A 648 -4.85 6.77 42.37
N GLY A 649 -4.87 5.57 41.79
CA GLY A 649 -5.61 4.41 42.31
C GLY A 649 -6.98 4.18 41.67
N CYS A 650 -7.54 5.18 40.99
CA CYS A 650 -8.81 5.02 40.27
C CYS A 650 -8.66 4.13 39.02
N SER A 651 -9.75 3.51 38.60
CA SER A 651 -9.80 2.72 37.35
C SER A 651 -10.73 3.38 36.34
N VAL A 652 -10.47 3.17 35.06
CA VAL A 652 -11.29 3.71 33.96
C VAL A 652 -11.75 2.58 33.06
N ILE A 653 -13.00 2.65 32.62
CA ILE A 653 -13.59 1.81 31.58
C ILE A 653 -13.93 2.72 30.42
N LEU A 654 -13.28 2.52 29.27
CA LEU A 654 -13.57 3.24 28.04
C LEU A 654 -14.39 2.37 27.11
N GLN A 655 -15.53 2.89 26.65
CA GLN A 655 -16.27 2.30 25.54
C GLN A 655 -15.82 2.97 24.24
N LEU A 656 -15.25 2.18 23.32
CA LEU A 656 -14.75 2.61 22.01
C LEU A 656 -15.32 1.72 20.91
N SER A 657 -15.28 2.21 19.66
CA SER A 657 -15.67 1.39 18.51
C SER A 657 -14.53 0.49 18.07
N THR A 658 -13.42 1.08 17.66
CA THR A 658 -12.18 0.39 17.31
C THR A 658 -10.98 1.26 17.71
N CYS A 659 -9.76 0.78 17.40
CA CYS A 659 -8.53 1.55 17.51
C CYS A 659 -7.70 1.40 16.23
N LEU A 660 -8.30 1.64 15.06
CA LEU A 660 -7.65 1.33 13.77
C LEU A 660 -6.78 2.47 13.26
N THR A 661 -6.98 3.70 13.73
CA THR A 661 -6.15 4.85 13.35
C THR A 661 -4.97 5.08 14.31
N ARG A 662 -3.90 5.70 13.82
CA ARG A 662 -2.75 6.19 14.60
C ARG A 662 -3.17 7.15 15.69
N PHE A 663 -4.19 7.96 15.43
CA PHE A 663 -4.79 8.85 16.42
C PHE A 663 -5.37 8.07 17.61
N THR A 664 -6.30 7.14 17.34
CA THR A 664 -6.97 6.37 18.40
C THR A 664 -6.02 5.40 19.10
N ALA A 665 -5.13 4.72 18.35
CA ALA A 665 -4.08 3.87 18.91
C ALA A 665 -3.08 4.67 19.75
N GLY A 666 -2.73 5.90 19.36
CA GLY A 666 -1.85 6.79 20.12
C GLY A 666 -2.45 7.19 21.47
N LEU A 667 -3.74 7.53 21.53
CA LEU A 667 -4.42 7.83 22.79
C LEU A 667 -4.52 6.61 23.72
N ILE A 668 -4.76 5.42 23.17
CA ILE A 668 -4.71 4.17 23.95
C ILE A 668 -3.30 3.85 24.41
N PHE A 669 -2.28 4.17 23.61
CA PHE A 669 -0.88 4.05 24.05
C PHE A 669 -0.62 4.94 25.26
N VAL A 670 -0.99 6.23 25.21
CA VAL A 670 -0.86 7.16 26.35
C VAL A 670 -1.53 6.59 27.60
N LEU A 671 -2.79 6.20 27.49
CA LEU A 671 -3.53 5.64 28.63
C LEU A 671 -2.90 4.35 29.15
N SER A 672 -2.42 3.46 28.27
CA SER A 672 -1.77 2.22 28.71
C SER A 672 -0.48 2.46 29.52
N ARG A 673 0.11 3.66 29.42
CA ARG A 673 1.29 4.08 30.18
C ARG A 673 0.95 4.79 31.49
N CYS A 674 -0.22 5.40 31.59
CA CYS A 674 -0.67 6.08 32.80
C CYS A 674 -1.36 5.13 33.80
N PHE A 675 -1.67 3.90 33.40
CA PHE A 675 -2.32 2.89 34.24
C PHE A 675 -1.42 1.67 34.42
N MET A 676 -1.52 0.97 35.55
CA MET A 676 -0.69 -0.22 35.80
C MET A 676 -1.01 -1.38 34.84
N LYS A 677 -2.28 -1.53 34.48
CA LYS A 677 -2.74 -2.65 33.66
C LYS A 677 -3.88 -2.23 32.75
N THR A 678 -3.81 -2.67 31.50
CA THR A 678 -4.85 -2.46 30.49
C THR A 678 -5.42 -3.82 30.06
N SER A 679 -6.73 -3.91 29.85
CA SER A 679 -7.35 -5.10 29.28
C SER A 679 -8.53 -4.77 28.39
N THR A 680 -8.94 -5.70 27.53
CA THR A 680 -10.11 -5.50 26.66
C THR A 680 -11.18 -6.57 26.85
N LYS A 681 -12.41 -6.18 26.53
CA LYS A 681 -13.56 -7.07 26.39
C LYS A 681 -14.44 -6.59 25.25
N ILE A 682 -15.00 -7.54 24.52
CA ILE A 682 -15.93 -7.27 23.43
C ILE A 682 -17.34 -7.42 23.96
N ILE A 683 -18.19 -6.50 23.53
CA ILE A 683 -19.62 -6.57 23.76
C ILE A 683 -20.26 -7.07 22.46
N PRO A 684 -20.85 -8.27 22.44
CA PRO A 684 -21.56 -8.78 21.27
C PRO A 684 -22.68 -7.81 20.85
N SER A 685 -22.67 -7.34 19.61
CA SER A 685 -23.75 -6.54 19.05
C SER A 685 -23.85 -6.76 17.55
N VAL A 686 -25.09 -6.86 17.04
CA VAL A 686 -25.35 -7.09 15.61
C VAL A 686 -25.15 -5.83 14.78
N SER A 687 -25.24 -4.64 15.38
CA SER A 687 -25.32 -3.36 14.66
C SER A 687 -24.07 -2.49 14.78
N HIS A 688 -23.30 -2.62 15.86
CA HIS A 688 -22.21 -1.68 16.14
C HIS A 688 -20.97 -2.37 16.71
N LEU A 689 -19.80 -1.82 16.39
CA LEU A 689 -18.53 -2.19 17.01
C LEU A 689 -18.48 -1.53 18.39
N HIS A 690 -18.48 -2.33 19.45
CA HIS A 690 -18.28 -1.84 20.82
C HIS A 690 -17.26 -2.72 21.56
N GLN A 691 -16.13 -2.13 21.93
CA GLN A 691 -15.16 -2.71 22.86
C GLN A 691 -15.09 -1.89 24.14
N LEU A 692 -14.94 -2.60 25.26
CA LEU A 692 -14.56 -2.02 26.53
C LEU A 692 -13.05 -2.17 26.71
N ILE A 693 -12.38 -1.07 27.01
CA ILE A 693 -10.99 -1.04 27.43
C ILE A 693 -10.96 -0.70 28.92
N TYR A 694 -10.52 -1.64 29.73
CA TYR A 694 -10.36 -1.48 31.17
C TYR A 694 -8.94 -1.07 31.49
N LEU A 695 -8.80 0.10 32.10
CA LEU A 695 -7.56 0.71 32.55
C LEU A 695 -7.57 0.67 34.08
N GLN A 696 -6.74 -0.20 34.64
CA GLN A 696 -6.74 -0.51 36.06
C GLN A 696 -5.59 0.21 36.76
N VAL A 697 -5.92 0.87 37.87
CA VAL A 697 -5.00 1.59 38.75
C VAL A 697 -4.24 2.70 38.01
N PHE A 698 -4.83 3.89 38.00
CA PHE A 698 -4.18 5.11 37.52
C PHE A 698 -2.97 5.41 38.39
N THR A 699 -1.83 5.66 37.76
CA THR A 699 -0.55 5.92 38.43
C THR A 699 -0.20 7.42 38.51
N GLY A 700 -1.01 8.27 37.87
CA GLY A 700 -0.77 9.70 37.74
C GLY A 700 -0.57 10.13 36.29
N GLY A 701 -0.92 11.37 35.97
CA GLY A 701 -0.59 12.03 34.72
C GLY A 701 0.60 12.98 34.90
N LEU A 702 1.35 13.20 33.82
CA LEU A 702 2.44 14.18 33.79
C LEU A 702 1.89 15.56 33.40
N ASP A 703 2.37 16.62 34.04
CA ASP A 703 1.97 18.00 33.70
C ASP A 703 2.33 18.34 32.25
N GLU A 704 3.49 17.87 31.79
CA GLU A 704 3.95 18.03 30.40
C GLU A 704 3.03 17.32 29.41
N LEU A 705 2.52 16.14 29.77
CA LEU A 705 1.53 15.41 28.96
C LEU A 705 0.22 16.17 28.86
N THR A 706 -0.28 16.71 29.97
CA THR A 706 -1.54 17.50 29.94
C THR A 706 -1.37 18.76 29.09
N THR A 707 -0.24 19.44 29.21
CA THR A 707 0.09 20.62 28.39
C THR A 707 0.18 20.28 26.90
N TYR A 708 0.82 19.16 26.58
CA TYR A 708 0.92 18.64 25.22
C TYR A 708 -0.46 18.29 24.64
N LEU A 709 -1.29 17.54 25.37
CA LEU A 709 -2.64 17.16 24.93
C LEU A 709 -3.54 18.40 24.72
N GLN A 710 -3.42 19.42 25.58
CA GLN A 710 -4.13 20.68 25.40
C GLN A 710 -3.68 21.42 24.13
N THR A 711 -2.39 21.36 23.80
CA THR A 711 -1.86 21.94 22.55
C THR A 711 -2.42 21.20 21.33
N ALA A 712 -2.49 19.86 21.38
CA ALA A 712 -3.11 19.05 20.35
C ALA A 712 -4.61 19.36 20.17
N MET A 713 -5.34 19.61 21.27
CA MET A 713 -6.74 20.04 21.21
C MET A 713 -6.90 21.38 20.52
N ASN A 714 -6.09 22.38 20.90
CA ASN A 714 -6.13 23.71 20.29
C ASN A 714 -5.86 23.64 18.78
N GLN A 715 -4.93 22.77 18.35
CA GLN A 715 -4.65 22.56 16.93
C GLN A 715 -5.82 21.90 16.20
N LEU A 716 -6.46 20.89 16.82
CA LEU A 716 -7.63 20.24 16.24
C LEU A 716 -8.81 21.22 16.11
N ASP A 717 -9.01 22.11 17.09
CA ASP A 717 -10.03 23.16 17.05
C ASP A 717 -9.73 24.21 15.96
N ASP A 718 -8.48 24.66 15.84
CA ASP A 718 -8.08 25.62 14.79
C ASP A 718 -8.31 25.06 13.38
N LEU A 719 -7.97 23.78 13.15
CA LEU A 719 -8.21 23.11 11.87
C LEU A 719 -9.71 22.99 11.54
N ASP A 720 -10.52 22.61 12.54
CA ASP A 720 -11.97 22.48 12.40
C ASP A 720 -12.64 23.84 12.14
N HIS A 721 -12.24 24.89 12.88
CA HIS A 721 -12.74 26.25 12.70
C HIS A 721 -12.41 26.85 11.33
N ARG A 722 -11.30 26.43 10.71
CA ARG A 722 -10.89 26.86 9.37
C ARG A 722 -11.49 26.01 8.25
N GLU A 723 -12.31 25.01 8.57
CA GLU A 723 -12.82 24.01 7.61
C GLU A 723 -11.68 23.37 6.80
N SER A 724 -10.55 23.12 7.47
CA SER A 724 -9.35 22.59 6.83
C SER A 724 -9.59 21.18 6.26
N PRO A 725 -9.04 20.84 5.09
CA PRO A 725 -9.05 19.45 4.60
C PRO A 725 -8.13 18.52 5.42
N LEU A 726 -7.39 19.08 6.39
CA LEU A 726 -6.48 18.38 7.28
C LEU A 726 -7.05 18.27 8.70
N THR A 727 -6.63 17.23 9.41
CA THR A 727 -6.97 16.95 10.81
C THR A 727 -5.72 16.45 11.53
N VAL A 728 -5.72 16.48 12.87
CA VAL A 728 -4.67 15.81 13.65
C VAL A 728 -4.82 14.30 13.45
N VAL A 729 -3.79 13.66 12.90
CA VAL A 729 -3.78 12.21 12.59
C VAL A 729 -2.88 11.43 13.55
N GLU A 730 -1.97 12.10 14.25
CA GLU A 730 -1.00 11.49 15.15
C GLU A 730 -0.85 12.31 16.43
N ILE A 731 -0.99 11.65 17.58
CA ILE A 731 -0.78 12.24 18.92
C ILE A 731 0.49 11.71 19.57
N VAL A 732 0.97 10.54 19.15
CA VAL A 732 2.21 9.93 19.64
C VAL A 732 3.03 9.53 18.43
N PRO A 733 4.34 9.86 18.36
CA PRO A 733 5.20 9.50 17.24
C PRO A 733 5.01 8.03 16.84
N LEU A 734 4.59 7.77 15.61
CA LEU A 734 4.15 6.44 15.17
C LEU A 734 5.21 5.36 15.45
N PHE A 735 6.47 5.66 15.16
CA PHE A 735 7.56 4.70 15.35
C PHE A 735 7.83 4.38 16.82
N LYS A 736 7.44 5.25 17.76
CA LYS A 736 7.42 4.93 19.18
C LYS A 736 6.40 3.83 19.46
N ILE A 737 5.18 3.97 18.95
CA ILE A 737 4.12 2.94 19.08
C ILE A 737 4.55 1.63 18.41
N LEU A 738 5.02 1.69 17.16
CA LEU A 738 5.41 0.52 16.38
C LEU A 738 6.61 -0.23 17.00
N SER A 739 7.45 0.46 17.78
CA SER A 739 8.59 -0.15 18.48
C SER A 739 8.19 -0.95 19.72
N ASP A 740 7.00 -0.70 20.29
CA ASP A 740 6.49 -1.44 21.43
C ASP A 740 5.77 -2.73 20.98
N ASN A 741 6.51 -3.83 21.04
CA ASN A 741 5.99 -5.15 20.65
C ASN A 741 4.82 -5.64 21.52
N GLN A 742 4.75 -5.28 22.81
CA GLN A 742 3.67 -5.76 23.68
C GLN A 742 2.38 -4.99 23.41
N PHE A 743 2.49 -3.67 23.32
CA PHE A 743 1.38 -2.82 22.94
C PHE A 743 0.85 -3.16 21.55
N MET A 744 1.74 -3.34 20.57
CA MET A 744 1.34 -3.71 19.21
C MET A 744 0.63 -5.06 19.15
N ARG A 745 1.05 -6.06 19.94
CA ARG A 745 0.33 -7.34 20.07
C ARG A 745 -1.07 -7.14 20.65
N PHE A 746 -1.14 -6.36 21.73
CA PHE A 746 -2.38 -6.08 22.43
C PHE A 746 -3.40 -5.40 21.51
N ILE A 747 -3.02 -4.31 20.85
CA ILE A 747 -3.94 -3.51 20.03
C ILE A 747 -4.35 -4.24 18.74
N ASN A 748 -3.43 -4.94 18.08
CA ASN A 748 -3.76 -5.75 16.89
C ASN A 748 -4.76 -6.85 17.22
N GLN A 749 -4.56 -7.54 18.34
CA GLN A 749 -5.41 -8.64 18.75
C GLN A 749 -6.79 -8.12 19.24
N ALA A 750 -6.83 -6.97 19.91
CA ALA A 750 -8.08 -6.31 20.30
C ALA A 750 -8.92 -5.94 19.06
N ASN A 751 -8.33 -5.20 18.12
CA ASN A 751 -8.97 -4.80 16.87
C ASN A 751 -9.39 -6.03 16.04
N ARG A 752 -8.55 -7.06 15.95
CA ARG A 752 -8.88 -8.31 15.26
C ARG A 752 -10.12 -8.97 15.85
N ASN A 753 -10.18 -9.12 17.16
CA ASN A 753 -11.28 -9.83 17.81
C ASN A 753 -12.61 -9.09 17.64
N ILE A 754 -12.64 -7.76 17.81
CA ILE A 754 -13.87 -6.99 17.66
C ILE A 754 -14.38 -6.97 16.22
N LEU A 755 -13.48 -6.86 15.23
CA LEU A 755 -13.88 -6.94 13.83
C LEU A 755 -14.38 -8.33 13.46
N ILE A 756 -13.74 -9.40 13.91
CA ILE A 756 -14.21 -10.77 13.66
C ILE A 756 -15.60 -11.00 14.25
N GLU A 757 -15.83 -10.58 15.49
CA GLU A 757 -17.14 -10.71 16.12
C GLU A 757 -18.21 -10.00 15.31
N TYR A 758 -17.93 -8.76 14.90
CA TYR A 758 -18.81 -7.99 14.05
C TYR A 758 -19.10 -8.67 12.71
N ILE A 759 -18.05 -9.16 12.03
CA ILE A 759 -18.14 -9.88 10.76
C ILE A 759 -19.04 -11.12 10.90
N ASN A 760 -18.75 -11.97 11.88
CA ASN A 760 -19.46 -13.23 12.10
C ASN A 760 -20.94 -12.97 12.42
N THR A 761 -21.22 -12.03 13.31
CA THR A 761 -22.59 -11.68 13.70
C THR A 761 -23.37 -11.05 12.56
N THR A 762 -22.73 -10.19 11.75
CA THR A 762 -23.34 -9.62 10.54
C THR A 762 -23.68 -10.71 9.53
N ILE A 763 -22.72 -11.60 9.21
CA ILE A 763 -22.92 -12.72 8.28
C ILE A 763 -24.08 -13.60 8.76
N GLN A 764 -24.14 -13.92 10.05
CA GLN A 764 -25.20 -14.74 10.61
C GLN A 764 -26.57 -14.06 10.54
N SER A 765 -26.63 -12.76 10.85
CA SER A 765 -27.87 -11.96 10.77
C SER A 765 -28.40 -11.91 9.33
N ASP A 766 -27.55 -11.57 8.38
CA ASP A 766 -27.95 -11.45 6.97
C ASP A 766 -28.37 -12.81 6.39
N ARG A 767 -27.69 -13.90 6.77
CA ARG A 767 -28.11 -15.27 6.40
C ARG A 767 -29.49 -15.62 6.95
N ASN A 768 -29.83 -15.16 8.15
CA ASN A 768 -31.13 -15.41 8.75
C ASN A 768 -32.23 -14.60 8.05
N LEU A 769 -31.97 -13.32 7.71
CA LEU A 769 -32.90 -12.49 6.94
C LEU A 769 -33.21 -13.12 5.57
N LEU A 770 -32.18 -13.56 4.85
CA LEU A 770 -32.34 -14.24 3.56
C LEU A 770 -33.13 -15.56 3.65
N ARG A 771 -33.10 -16.24 4.80
CA ARG A 771 -33.94 -17.43 5.04
C ARG A 771 -35.39 -17.07 5.30
N GLN A 772 -35.66 -15.95 5.97
CA GLN A 772 -37.02 -15.46 6.26
C GLN A 772 -37.71 -14.94 4.99
N GLU A 773 -37.01 -14.21 4.12
CA GLU A 773 -37.56 -13.73 2.84
C GLU A 773 -37.95 -14.88 1.90
N LYS A 774 -37.21 -16.00 1.91
CA LYS A 774 -37.55 -17.20 1.14
C LYS A 774 -38.74 -17.99 1.68
N GLN A 775 -39.21 -17.70 2.90
CA GLN A 775 -40.33 -18.39 3.55
C GLN A 775 -41.66 -17.64 3.43
N ILE A 776 -41.69 -16.46 2.82
CA ILE A 776 -42.95 -15.75 2.53
C ILE A 776 -43.60 -16.46 1.32
N PRO A 777 -44.77 -17.12 1.47
CA PRO A 777 -45.46 -17.70 0.33
C PRO A 777 -45.88 -16.55 -0.60
N VAL A 778 -45.63 -16.70 -1.90
CA VAL A 778 -46.34 -15.92 -2.92
C VAL A 778 -47.81 -16.27 -2.72
N THR A 779 -48.58 -15.38 -2.11
CA THR A 779 -50.04 -15.47 -2.16
C THR A 779 -50.41 -15.33 -3.62
N GLU A 780 -50.78 -16.45 -4.23
CA GLU A 780 -51.53 -16.47 -5.49
C GLU A 780 -52.69 -15.48 -5.32
N GLU A 781 -52.66 -14.40 -6.11
CA GLU A 781 -53.87 -13.66 -6.43
C GLU A 781 -54.80 -14.64 -7.12
N THR A 782 -55.67 -15.27 -6.35
CA THR A 782 -56.81 -16.00 -6.87
C THR A 782 -57.80 -14.99 -7.43
N ASP A 783 -58.04 -15.10 -8.74
CA ASP A 783 -59.17 -14.51 -9.46
C ASP A 783 -60.48 -14.58 -8.64
N SER A 784 -61.12 -13.44 -8.44
CA SER A 784 -62.58 -13.31 -8.29
C SER A 784 -63.05 -11.92 -8.68
#